data_AF-A0A8H6FGD0-F1
#
_entry.id   AF-A0A8H6FGD0-F1
#
_cell.length_a   1.000
_cell.length_b   1.000
_cell.length_c   1.000
_cell.angle_alpha   90.00
_cell.angle_beta   90.00
_cell.angle_gamma   90.00
#
_symmetry.space_group_name_H-M   'P 1'
#
loop_
_entity.id
_entity.type
_entity.pdbx_description
1 polymer ?
#
loop_
_entity_poly.entity_id
_entity_poly.type
_entity_poly.pdbx_seq_one_letter_code
_entity_poly.pdbx_strand_id
1 'polypeptide(L)'
;MFGNHKYAFLSNLFPIAKIRNTVKRRENSNTWILEDPVEKGSKMDLVSWILGNCDYDQDTKIYIDPENRERSISAKQARATVRQFVAGWKAVGLKPGDCVCVHAFNDIMYTMLFLGIIGAGGRFTGSNPGYTHLELRHHIQSTRARFLITEYELLPVVAQVGEYGVPACNVFALETKSHYVTKSYCNSVQELLNHGERDWVRFSSEEEAKNTTAALLSTSGTTGLPKAAMISHHSFVMQSIMLEDGKEKPYKVSRLISLPEFHAFAFPLAHIAPLREGVPTYIMRRFEQQRYLSIIHQYEITETPLVPVILNALMKGEATTRELLASLRLVWCAGSPLDERAQDAFFRILAPAARVVQVWGMTESGWITTFLWPDTDHTGSVGKLLPGMEAKLVAQNGSIVDRDEEQAEIYVRGPLVMQGYLGNPEASRGMIDAECWLKTGDIGYKDGGKYYIVDRLKEMIKVRGWQVSPAELQAVLMLHPDILDAAVIGILHPKDETTETPRAYVVKVPGSDVDLADIKNHMSNYLARYKSLDGGVVFVDSIPKNPAGKILRKVLKERARSELQSARSTSKLAQSWKLFIKATELLYEHWRAMSMSIPSPATTTDSGNNETGSSNLASPTTASSVYSDVEGEMDCSSKSHAQSDGIVLNPKDFGPRTRMLAPVDTWLLGIKIPGSFDPLPATNDRNMAKDPDLTAPTRVLEAVYDCVQG
;
A
#
# COMPACT_ATOMS: atom_id res chain seq x y z
N MET A 1 -9.89 -17.05 60.21
CA MET A 1 -8.91 -15.99 59.93
C MET A 1 -8.09 -16.41 58.71
N PHE A 2 -8.23 -15.62 57.64
CA PHE A 2 -7.39 -15.47 56.43
C PHE A 2 -6.46 -16.59 55.98
N GLY A 3 -6.63 -17.01 54.70
CA GLY A 3 -5.50 -17.58 53.96
C GLY A 3 -5.75 -18.42 52.70
N ASN A 4 -6.97 -18.55 52.14
CA ASN A 4 -7.25 -19.43 51.00
C ASN A 4 -7.90 -18.74 49.77
N HIS A 5 -7.45 -17.52 49.42
CA HIS A 5 -8.00 -16.77 48.26
C HIS A 5 -6.96 -16.13 47.33
N LYS A 6 -5.84 -16.81 47.02
CA LYS A 6 -4.90 -16.32 46.00
C LYS A 6 -4.49 -17.28 44.88
N TYR A 7 -4.94 -18.54 44.89
CA TYR A 7 -4.59 -19.51 43.83
C TYR A 7 -5.74 -19.91 42.90
N ALA A 8 -6.98 -19.48 43.17
CA ALA A 8 -8.14 -19.78 42.31
C ALA A 8 -8.45 -18.68 41.26
N PHE A 9 -7.71 -17.57 41.25
CA PHE A 9 -7.95 -16.46 40.31
C PHE A 9 -7.01 -16.48 39.09
N LEU A 10 -5.89 -17.22 39.16
CA LEU A 10 -4.91 -17.31 38.06
C LEU A 10 -5.14 -18.50 37.11
N SER A 11 -6.00 -19.46 37.48
CA SER A 11 -6.38 -20.59 36.62
C SER A 11 -7.46 -20.26 35.58
N ASN A 12 -8.07 -19.07 35.65
CA ASN A 12 -9.11 -18.62 34.72
C ASN A 12 -8.62 -17.59 33.68
N LEU A 13 -7.30 -17.30 33.64
CA LEU A 13 -6.71 -16.28 32.76
C LEU A 13 -5.81 -16.87 31.64
N PHE A 14 -5.75 -18.20 31.48
CA PHE A 14 -4.93 -18.84 30.44
C PHE A 14 -5.66 -20.02 29.78
N PRO A 15 -6.11 -19.91 28.53
CA PRO A 15 -6.42 -21.09 27.73
C PRO A 15 -5.13 -21.65 27.09
N ILE A 16 -4.15 -22.05 27.91
CA ILE A 16 -2.98 -22.86 27.47
C ILE A 16 -3.25 -24.37 27.71
N ALA A 17 -4.41 -24.74 28.25
CA ALA A 17 -4.74 -26.13 28.58
C ALA A 17 -5.08 -27.06 27.38
N LYS A 18 -4.79 -26.67 26.13
CA LYS A 18 -5.07 -27.48 24.93
C LYS A 18 -3.85 -27.80 24.05
N ILE A 19 -2.64 -27.68 24.58
CA ILE A 19 -1.43 -28.35 24.05
C ILE A 19 -1.05 -29.49 25.02
N ARG A 20 -2.01 -30.37 25.33
CA ARG A 20 -1.79 -31.51 26.26
C ARG A 20 -1.92 -32.90 25.62
N ASN A 21 -2.28 -32.98 24.35
CA ASN A 21 -2.67 -34.26 23.73
C ASN A 21 -1.73 -34.74 22.61
N THR A 22 -0.41 -34.64 22.81
CA THR A 22 0.56 -35.39 22.00
C THR A 22 1.44 -36.25 22.90
N VAL A 23 0.82 -37.15 23.67
CA VAL A 23 1.51 -38.16 24.47
C VAL A 23 0.88 -39.52 24.17
N LYS A 24 1.42 -40.25 23.19
CA LYS A 24 1.18 -41.70 23.07
C LYS A 24 2.18 -42.44 23.96
N ARG A 25 1.66 -42.98 25.05
CA ARG A 25 2.29 -43.94 25.97
C ARG A 25 2.78 -45.19 25.20
N ARG A 26 4.07 -45.55 25.31
CA ARG A 26 4.51 -46.95 25.18
C ARG A 26 4.63 -47.52 26.58
N GLU A 27 3.95 -48.63 26.82
CA GLU A 27 4.00 -49.33 28.10
C GLU A 27 5.41 -49.95 28.31
N ASN A 28 5.90 -49.85 29.54
CA ASN A 28 7.15 -50.41 30.08
C ASN A 28 8.47 -49.67 29.80
N SER A 29 8.63 -48.47 30.35
CA SER A 29 9.93 -48.02 30.90
C SER A 29 9.75 -46.82 31.83
N ASN A 30 10.32 -46.89 33.04
CA ASN A 30 10.27 -45.82 34.04
C ASN A 30 11.02 -44.56 33.57
N THR A 31 10.32 -43.43 33.66
CA THR A 31 10.76 -42.02 33.62
C THR A 31 10.96 -41.35 32.24
N TRP A 32 10.04 -40.43 31.89
CA TRP A 32 10.28 -39.26 31.04
C TRP A 32 9.39 -38.09 31.51
N ILE A 33 9.97 -36.98 31.96
CA ILE A 33 9.28 -35.70 32.08
C ILE A 33 9.41 -35.04 30.71
N LEU A 34 8.36 -35.10 29.89
CA LEU A 34 8.29 -34.33 28.65
C LEU A 34 8.04 -32.87 29.02
N GLU A 35 9.07 -32.03 28.87
CA GLU A 35 8.92 -30.57 28.99
C GLU A 35 7.90 -30.06 27.97
N ASP A 36 7.02 -29.15 28.39
CA ASP A 36 6.05 -28.48 27.53
C ASP A 36 6.79 -27.84 26.33
N PRO A 37 6.37 -28.08 25.07
CA PRO A 37 7.00 -27.46 23.90
C PRO A 37 7.10 -25.93 24.00
N VAL A 38 6.15 -25.29 24.70
CA VAL A 38 6.20 -23.85 24.99
C VAL A 38 7.34 -23.53 25.95
N GLU A 39 7.47 -24.26 27.05
CA GLU A 39 8.52 -24.04 28.04
C GLU A 39 9.92 -24.34 27.48
N LYS A 40 10.02 -25.40 26.68
CA LYS A 40 11.26 -25.80 26.02
C LYS A 40 11.64 -24.80 24.93
N GLY A 41 10.68 -24.43 24.07
CA GLY A 41 10.90 -23.53 22.95
C GLY A 41 11.19 -22.09 23.38
N SER A 42 10.53 -21.59 24.43
CA SER A 42 10.70 -20.19 24.88
C SER A 42 12.13 -19.84 25.28
N LYS A 43 12.96 -20.83 25.64
CA LYS A 43 14.35 -20.64 26.08
C LYS A 43 15.38 -20.81 24.94
N MET A 44 14.95 -21.21 23.75
CA MET A 44 15.84 -21.58 22.63
C MET A 44 16.08 -20.44 21.66
N ASP A 45 17.25 -20.45 21.02
CA ASP A 45 17.46 -19.72 19.78
C ASP A 45 16.73 -20.41 18.62
N LEU A 46 16.28 -19.60 17.65
CA LEU A 46 15.58 -20.09 16.47
C LEU A 46 16.35 -21.15 15.65
N VAL A 47 17.69 -21.10 15.59
CA VAL A 47 18.47 -22.09 14.83
C VAL A 47 18.39 -23.46 15.52
N SER A 48 18.51 -23.50 16.84
CA SER A 48 18.31 -24.69 17.66
C SER A 48 16.89 -25.25 17.55
N TRP A 49 15.88 -24.37 17.48
CA TRP A 49 14.49 -24.79 17.29
C TRP A 49 14.29 -25.48 15.93
N ILE A 50 14.79 -24.88 14.86
CA ILE A 50 14.61 -25.36 13.49
C ILE A 50 15.46 -26.61 13.19
N LEU A 51 16.73 -26.60 13.57
CA LEU A 51 17.71 -27.67 13.27
C LEU A 51 17.94 -28.63 14.43
N GLY A 52 17.13 -28.56 15.47
CA GLY A 52 17.12 -29.54 16.55
C GLY A 52 16.71 -30.93 16.06
N ASN A 53 16.71 -31.93 16.95
CA ASN A 53 16.29 -33.28 16.58
C ASN A 53 14.83 -33.26 16.10
N CYS A 54 14.62 -33.44 14.80
CA CYS A 54 13.31 -33.51 14.17
C CYS A 54 13.01 -34.96 13.76
N ASP A 55 11.75 -35.37 13.91
CA ASP A 55 11.30 -36.75 13.72
C ASP A 55 10.93 -37.03 12.25
N TYR A 56 11.95 -36.96 11.36
CA TYR A 56 11.84 -37.32 9.96
C TYR A 56 13.22 -37.67 9.38
N ASP A 57 13.24 -38.34 8.22
CA ASP A 57 14.48 -38.70 7.52
C ASP A 57 15.27 -37.46 7.10
N GLN A 58 16.46 -37.29 7.69
CA GLN A 58 17.33 -36.12 7.52
C GLN A 58 17.91 -35.98 6.11
N ASP A 59 17.88 -37.04 5.30
CA ASP A 59 18.30 -37.03 3.89
C ASP A 59 17.13 -36.67 2.94
N THR A 60 15.90 -36.50 3.45
CA THR A 60 14.75 -36.00 2.67
C THR A 60 15.05 -34.64 2.06
N LYS A 61 14.80 -34.48 0.76
CA LYS A 61 14.90 -33.18 0.07
C LYS A 61 13.79 -32.25 0.57
N ILE A 62 14.17 -31.13 1.19
CA ILE A 62 13.25 -30.18 1.79
C ILE A 62 13.14 -28.94 0.91
N TYR A 63 14.20 -28.16 0.76
CA TYR A 63 14.18 -27.02 -0.18
C TYR A 63 14.49 -27.53 -1.58
N ILE A 64 13.59 -27.28 -2.53
CA ILE A 64 13.71 -27.80 -3.89
C ILE A 64 13.55 -26.64 -4.87
N ASP A 65 14.48 -26.53 -5.82
CA ASP A 65 14.32 -25.65 -6.96
C ASP A 65 13.39 -26.32 -7.99
N PRO A 66 12.20 -25.76 -8.28
CA PRO A 66 11.26 -26.35 -9.21
C PRO A 66 11.77 -26.34 -10.66
N GLU A 67 12.74 -25.49 -11.00
CA GLU A 67 13.36 -25.40 -12.32
C GLU A 67 14.52 -26.39 -12.50
N ASN A 68 15.17 -26.79 -11.40
CA ASN A 68 16.26 -27.75 -11.41
C ASN A 68 16.20 -28.70 -10.20
N ARG A 69 15.65 -29.90 -10.40
CA ARG A 69 15.43 -30.90 -9.33
C ARG A 69 16.70 -31.47 -8.71
N GLU A 70 17.85 -31.31 -9.36
CA GLU A 70 19.15 -31.68 -8.78
C GLU A 70 19.58 -30.67 -7.71
N ARG A 71 19.09 -29.44 -7.83
CA ARG A 71 19.32 -28.35 -6.89
C ARG A 71 18.30 -28.44 -5.75
N SER A 72 18.71 -29.11 -4.68
CA SER A 72 17.89 -29.29 -3.48
C SER A 72 18.74 -29.33 -2.21
N ILE A 73 18.13 -29.03 -1.06
CA ILE A 73 18.77 -29.07 0.25
C ILE A 73 17.95 -29.96 1.19
N SER A 74 18.56 -31.02 1.71
CA SER A 74 18.01 -31.84 2.80
C SER A 74 18.27 -31.22 4.17
N ALA A 75 17.63 -31.72 5.23
CA ALA A 75 17.89 -31.22 6.59
C ALA A 75 19.35 -31.42 7.03
N LYS A 76 19.95 -32.56 6.66
CA LYS A 76 21.36 -32.84 6.91
C LYS A 76 22.28 -31.86 6.19
N GLN A 77 22.02 -31.59 4.91
CA GLN A 77 22.75 -30.60 4.13
C GLN A 77 22.54 -29.19 4.69
N ALA A 78 21.33 -28.84 5.10
CA ALA A 78 21.01 -27.55 5.71
C ALA A 78 21.81 -27.33 6.99
N ARG A 79 21.88 -28.33 7.87
CA ARG A 79 22.66 -28.26 9.12
C ARG A 79 24.15 -28.01 8.84
N ALA A 80 24.74 -28.75 7.91
CA ALA A 80 26.13 -28.55 7.51
C ALA A 80 26.36 -27.16 6.91
N THR A 81 25.50 -26.75 5.97
CA THR A 81 25.58 -25.46 5.28
C THR A 81 25.44 -24.27 6.25
N VAL A 82 24.52 -24.35 7.21
CA VAL A 82 24.37 -23.33 8.26
C VAL A 82 25.62 -23.23 9.11
N ARG A 83 26.22 -24.37 9.51
CA ARG A 83 27.48 -24.38 10.27
C ARG A 83 28.66 -23.83 9.46
N GLN A 84 28.68 -24.04 8.14
CA GLN A 84 29.65 -23.43 7.24
C GLN A 84 29.47 -21.92 7.19
N PHE A 85 28.24 -21.43 7.01
CA PHE A 85 27.97 -19.99 7.05
C PHE A 85 28.32 -19.37 8.40
N VAL A 86 28.07 -20.05 9.53
CA VAL A 86 28.49 -19.56 10.85
C VAL A 86 30.02 -19.41 10.93
N ALA A 87 30.77 -20.36 10.38
CA ALA A 87 32.23 -20.26 10.30
C ALA A 87 32.67 -19.10 9.39
N GLY A 88 32.11 -19.01 8.19
CA GLY A 88 32.38 -17.96 7.21
C GLY A 88 32.13 -16.56 7.74
N TRP A 89 30.94 -16.32 8.31
CA TRP A 89 30.58 -15.03 8.90
C TRP A 89 31.54 -14.61 10.00
N LYS A 90 31.93 -15.54 10.87
CA LYS A 90 32.93 -15.26 11.91
C LYS A 90 34.33 -15.01 11.33
N ALA A 91 34.69 -15.67 10.24
CA ALA A 91 35.98 -15.48 9.57
C ALA A 91 36.08 -14.10 8.89
N VAL A 92 34.99 -13.62 8.26
CA VAL A 92 34.94 -12.29 7.63
C VAL A 92 34.65 -11.15 8.64
N GLY A 93 34.61 -11.48 9.94
CA GLY A 93 34.55 -10.48 11.01
C GLY A 93 33.16 -9.93 11.34
N LEU A 94 32.10 -10.72 11.10
CA LEU A 94 30.77 -10.44 11.65
C LEU A 94 30.84 -10.49 13.19
N LYS A 95 30.40 -9.43 13.85
CA LYS A 95 30.29 -9.35 15.32
C LYS A 95 28.84 -9.61 15.76
N PRO A 96 28.62 -10.10 16.99
CA PRO A 96 27.28 -10.19 17.55
C PRO A 96 26.54 -8.85 17.47
N GLY A 97 25.30 -8.87 16.97
CA GLY A 97 24.47 -7.69 16.75
C GLY A 97 24.72 -6.95 15.42
N ASP A 98 25.75 -7.28 14.65
CA ASP A 98 25.89 -6.74 13.28
C ASP A 98 24.70 -7.17 12.42
N CYS A 99 24.25 -6.29 11.52
CA CYS A 99 23.17 -6.61 10.59
C CYS A 99 23.72 -6.99 9.21
N VAL A 100 23.16 -8.05 8.63
CA VAL A 100 23.43 -8.49 7.26
C VAL A 100 22.16 -8.32 6.43
N CYS A 101 22.24 -7.52 5.37
CA CYS A 101 21.16 -7.33 4.41
C CYS A 101 21.24 -8.38 3.30
N VAL A 102 20.15 -9.09 3.05
CA VAL A 102 19.99 -9.97 1.88
C VAL A 102 19.11 -9.26 0.86
N HIS A 103 19.74 -8.81 -0.23
CA HIS A 103 19.12 -8.15 -1.38
C HIS A 103 19.15 -9.09 -2.58
N ALA A 104 18.27 -10.09 -2.55
CA ALA A 104 18.20 -11.18 -3.52
C ALA A 104 16.74 -11.59 -3.78
N PHE A 105 16.50 -12.32 -4.86
CA PHE A 105 15.22 -12.98 -5.09
C PHE A 105 15.10 -14.24 -4.23
N ASN A 106 13.93 -14.89 -4.28
CA ASN A 106 13.74 -16.17 -3.61
C ASN A 106 14.70 -17.22 -4.16
N ASP A 107 15.25 -18.01 -3.26
CA ASP A 107 16.25 -19.01 -3.58
C ASP A 107 16.37 -20.05 -2.45
N ILE A 108 16.64 -21.32 -2.77
CA ILE A 108 16.78 -22.35 -1.74
C ILE A 108 17.91 -22.06 -0.72
N MET A 109 18.91 -21.25 -1.08
CA MET A 109 19.99 -20.83 -0.19
C MET A 109 19.59 -19.69 0.75
N TYR A 110 18.47 -19.01 0.50
CA TYR A 110 18.03 -17.84 1.26
C TYR A 110 17.85 -18.18 2.74
N THR A 111 17.14 -19.28 3.06
CA THR A 111 17.01 -19.74 4.46
C THR A 111 18.35 -20.12 5.08
N MET A 112 19.27 -20.73 4.31
CA MET A 112 20.58 -21.12 4.84
C MET A 112 21.41 -19.89 5.23
N LEU A 113 21.37 -18.85 4.40
CA LEU A 113 21.99 -17.55 4.70
C LEU A 113 21.36 -16.94 5.95
N PHE A 114 20.03 -16.87 6.02
CA PHE A 114 19.30 -16.36 7.18
C PHE A 114 19.74 -17.07 8.47
N LEU A 115 19.67 -18.41 8.51
CA LEU A 115 20.04 -19.20 9.68
C LEU A 115 21.54 -19.08 10.02
N GLY A 116 22.40 -19.02 9.01
CA GLY A 116 23.83 -18.80 9.19
C GLY A 116 24.17 -17.43 9.81
N ILE A 117 23.47 -16.37 9.39
CA ILE A 117 23.62 -15.01 9.92
C ILE A 117 23.25 -14.98 11.41
N ILE A 118 22.04 -15.44 11.75
CA ILE A 118 21.57 -15.40 13.15
C ILE A 118 22.33 -16.41 14.02
N GLY A 119 22.74 -17.55 13.46
CA GLY A 119 23.56 -18.54 14.16
C GLY A 119 24.97 -18.05 14.48
N ALA A 120 25.50 -17.09 13.71
CA ALA A 120 26.75 -16.41 14.01
C ALA A 120 26.60 -15.30 15.07
N GLY A 121 25.37 -14.99 15.49
CA GLY A 121 25.02 -13.90 16.42
C GLY A 121 24.66 -12.59 15.71
N GLY A 122 24.55 -12.58 14.38
CA GLY A 122 24.13 -11.42 13.60
C GLY A 122 22.61 -11.24 13.58
N ARG A 123 22.18 -10.15 12.96
CA ARG A 123 20.77 -9.83 12.68
C ARG A 123 20.52 -9.89 11.19
N PHE A 124 19.52 -10.64 10.78
CA PHE A 124 19.13 -10.71 9.38
C PHE A 124 18.21 -9.54 9.01
N THR A 125 18.36 -8.99 7.80
CA THR A 125 17.30 -8.22 7.16
C THR A 125 17.22 -8.59 5.69
N GLY A 126 16.00 -8.75 5.17
CA GLY A 126 15.77 -8.97 3.75
C GLY A 126 15.21 -7.70 3.12
N SER A 127 15.66 -7.41 1.92
CA SER A 127 15.21 -6.24 1.15
C SER A 127 14.56 -6.67 -0.15
N ASN A 128 13.80 -5.75 -0.74
CA ASN A 128 13.15 -6.02 -1.99
C ASN A 128 14.15 -5.97 -3.15
N PRO A 129 14.31 -7.04 -3.96
CA PRO A 129 15.21 -7.01 -5.12
C PRO A 129 14.75 -6.02 -6.20
N GLY A 130 13.50 -5.56 -6.15
CA GLY A 130 12.98 -4.50 -7.03
C GLY A 130 13.22 -3.08 -6.54
N TYR A 131 13.92 -2.87 -5.41
CA TYR A 131 14.24 -1.51 -4.93
C TYR A 131 15.15 -0.76 -5.89
N THR A 132 14.90 0.54 -6.00
CA THR A 132 15.84 1.50 -6.56
C THR A 132 17.05 1.69 -5.62
N HIS A 133 18.13 2.30 -6.11
CA HIS A 133 19.31 2.56 -5.29
C HIS A 133 19.02 3.44 -4.06
N LEU A 134 18.05 4.38 -4.15
CA LEU A 134 17.64 5.22 -3.02
C LEU A 134 16.88 4.43 -1.94
N GLU A 135 15.96 3.56 -2.36
CA GLU A 135 15.20 2.71 -1.43
C GLU A 135 16.11 1.68 -0.76
N LEU A 136 17.02 1.09 -1.51
CA LEU A 136 18.03 0.17 -0.97
C LEU A 136 18.96 0.90 0.02
N ARG A 137 19.43 2.11 -0.32
CA ARG A 137 20.24 2.93 0.59
C ARG A 137 19.48 3.22 1.89
N HIS A 138 18.21 3.63 1.82
CA HIS A 138 17.37 3.85 2.99
C HIS A 138 17.22 2.58 3.83
N HIS A 139 17.00 1.43 3.19
CA HIS A 139 16.89 0.15 3.87
C HIS A 139 18.20 -0.22 4.61
N ILE A 140 19.36 -0.10 3.95
CA ILE A 140 20.69 -0.35 4.56
C ILE A 140 20.91 0.56 5.76
N GLN A 141 20.62 1.85 5.63
CA GLN A 141 20.82 2.84 6.69
C GLN A 141 19.87 2.63 7.88
N SER A 142 18.59 2.38 7.60
CA SER A 142 17.57 2.17 8.65
C SER A 142 17.77 0.89 9.44
N THR A 143 18.34 -0.14 8.82
CA THR A 143 18.70 -1.42 9.47
C THR A 143 20.12 -1.42 10.05
N ARG A 144 20.93 -0.41 9.71
CA ARG A 144 22.36 -0.33 10.02
C ARG A 144 23.11 -1.57 9.53
N ALA A 145 22.79 -2.03 8.32
CA ALA A 145 23.43 -3.19 7.72
C ALA A 145 24.92 -2.93 7.47
N ARG A 146 25.76 -3.86 7.93
CA ARG A 146 27.23 -3.81 7.81
C ARG A 146 27.76 -4.71 6.71
N PHE A 147 26.97 -5.71 6.34
CA PHE A 147 27.24 -6.66 5.26
C PHE A 147 26.03 -6.75 4.33
N LEU A 148 26.27 -7.10 3.07
CA LEU A 148 25.23 -7.22 2.06
C LEU A 148 25.44 -8.47 1.20
N ILE A 149 24.45 -9.36 1.19
CA ILE A 149 24.33 -10.40 0.18
C ILE A 149 23.51 -9.84 -0.97
N THR A 150 23.94 -10.09 -2.20
CA THR A 150 23.15 -9.75 -3.39
C THR A 150 23.33 -10.79 -4.48
N GLU A 151 22.73 -10.58 -5.64
CA GLU A 151 22.92 -11.41 -6.84
C GLU A 151 23.65 -10.61 -7.91
N TYR A 152 24.34 -11.29 -8.83
CA TYR A 152 25.06 -10.63 -9.91
C TYR A 152 24.19 -9.68 -10.73
N GLU A 153 22.93 -10.05 -11.00
CA GLU A 153 22.01 -9.20 -11.76
C GLU A 153 21.55 -7.94 -10.99
N LEU A 154 21.73 -7.89 -9.66
CA LEU A 154 21.36 -6.77 -8.80
C LEU A 154 22.57 -5.86 -8.47
N LEU A 155 23.79 -6.29 -8.79
CA LEU A 155 25.01 -5.51 -8.56
C LEU A 155 24.98 -4.08 -9.14
N PRO A 156 24.40 -3.80 -10.32
CA PRO A 156 24.32 -2.43 -10.82
C PRO A 156 23.57 -1.46 -9.90
N VAL A 157 22.54 -1.95 -9.19
CA VAL A 157 21.80 -1.15 -8.21
C VAL A 157 22.61 -0.99 -6.92
N VAL A 158 23.24 -2.07 -6.45
CA VAL A 158 24.12 -2.05 -5.27
C VAL A 158 25.32 -1.12 -5.48
N ALA A 159 25.89 -1.10 -6.68
CA ALA A 159 27.01 -0.22 -7.02
C ALA A 159 26.65 1.27 -6.92
N GLN A 160 25.42 1.63 -7.28
CA GLN A 160 24.91 3.02 -7.19
C GLN A 160 24.67 3.49 -5.76
N VAL A 161 24.51 2.58 -4.79
CA VAL A 161 24.44 2.96 -3.37
C VAL A 161 25.78 3.55 -2.89
N GLY A 162 26.88 3.10 -3.50
CA GLY A 162 28.25 3.54 -3.20
C GLY A 162 28.71 3.18 -1.79
N GLU A 163 29.86 3.74 -1.39
CA GLU A 163 30.48 3.49 -0.06
C GLU A 163 29.62 3.97 1.13
N TYR A 164 28.61 4.80 0.89
CA TYR A 164 27.68 5.28 1.91
C TYR A 164 26.67 4.21 2.38
N GLY A 165 26.66 3.03 1.75
CA GLY A 165 25.88 1.87 2.15
C GLY A 165 26.72 0.86 2.93
N VAL A 166 27.34 -0.07 2.19
CA VAL A 166 28.15 -1.17 2.71
C VAL A 166 29.49 -1.20 1.94
N PRO A 167 30.65 -1.28 2.60
CA PRO A 167 31.94 -1.37 1.92
C PRO A 167 31.99 -2.57 0.97
N ALA A 168 32.63 -2.44 -0.19
CA ALA A 168 32.71 -3.51 -1.20
C ALA A 168 33.26 -4.83 -0.64
N CYS A 169 34.21 -4.78 0.31
CA CYS A 169 34.76 -5.96 0.99
C CYS A 169 33.75 -6.70 1.89
N ASN A 170 32.59 -6.10 2.16
CA ASN A 170 31.49 -6.69 2.92
C ASN A 170 30.27 -7.02 2.03
N VAL A 171 30.41 -6.91 0.71
CA VAL A 171 29.40 -7.31 -0.28
C VAL A 171 29.73 -8.69 -0.81
N PHE A 172 28.76 -9.60 -0.80
CA PHE A 172 28.91 -10.98 -1.30
C PHE A 172 27.83 -11.30 -2.34
N ALA A 173 28.22 -11.83 -3.48
CA ALA A 173 27.29 -12.25 -4.54
C ALA A 173 26.90 -13.73 -4.40
N LEU A 174 25.60 -14.00 -4.40
CA LEU A 174 25.01 -15.33 -4.49
C LEU A 174 24.99 -15.76 -5.96
N GLU A 175 25.53 -16.93 -6.24
CA GLU A 175 25.62 -17.48 -7.59
C GLU A 175 24.31 -18.22 -7.92
N THR A 176 23.42 -17.58 -8.66
CA THR A 176 22.11 -18.15 -9.05
C THR A 176 22.06 -18.63 -10.50
N LYS A 177 23.01 -18.21 -11.35
CA LYS A 177 23.20 -18.67 -12.74
C LYS A 177 24.69 -18.74 -13.08
N SER A 178 25.04 -19.61 -14.04
CA SER A 178 26.39 -19.84 -14.57
C SER A 178 26.94 -18.69 -15.44
N HIS A 179 26.86 -17.46 -14.94
CA HIS A 179 27.52 -16.32 -15.58
C HIS A 179 28.75 -15.91 -14.78
N TYR A 180 29.91 -16.26 -15.32
CA TYR A 180 31.20 -15.74 -14.92
C TYR A 180 31.27 -14.26 -15.28
N VAL A 181 31.23 -13.35 -14.30
CA VAL A 181 31.66 -11.96 -14.52
C VAL A 181 32.41 -11.41 -13.29
N THR A 182 33.51 -10.74 -13.63
CA THR A 182 34.57 -10.06 -12.87
C THR A 182 34.40 -9.82 -11.36
N LYS A 183 35.36 -10.35 -10.59
CA LYS A 183 35.69 -10.16 -9.16
C LYS A 183 35.86 -8.69 -8.67
N SER A 184 35.53 -7.67 -9.45
CA SER A 184 36.00 -6.30 -9.14
C SER A 184 35.19 -5.56 -8.07
N TYR A 185 33.96 -5.99 -7.73
CA TYR A 185 33.08 -5.22 -6.83
C TYR A 185 32.60 -5.96 -5.57
N CYS A 186 32.70 -7.29 -5.51
CA CYS A 186 32.18 -8.07 -4.40
C CYS A 186 32.89 -9.42 -4.27
N ASN A 187 32.82 -10.01 -3.08
CA ASN A 187 33.23 -11.38 -2.80
C ASN A 187 32.16 -12.37 -3.29
N SER A 188 32.47 -13.67 -3.39
CA SER A 188 31.45 -14.70 -3.64
C SER A 188 30.89 -15.24 -2.32
N VAL A 189 29.58 -15.55 -2.27
CA VAL A 189 28.98 -16.29 -1.15
C VAL A 189 29.68 -17.64 -0.93
N GLN A 190 30.26 -18.24 -1.97
CA GLN A 190 31.04 -19.47 -1.86
C GLN A 190 32.27 -19.31 -0.94
N GLU A 191 32.83 -18.11 -0.84
CA GLU A 191 33.95 -17.85 0.08
C GLU A 191 33.54 -18.05 1.54
N LEU A 192 32.29 -17.71 1.90
CA LEU A 192 31.77 -17.96 3.25
C LEU A 192 31.65 -19.45 3.58
N LEU A 193 31.46 -20.30 2.57
CA LEU A 193 31.36 -21.75 2.76
C LEU A 193 32.74 -22.45 2.90
N ASN A 194 33.83 -21.76 2.54
CA ASN A 194 35.17 -22.35 2.47
C ASN A 194 35.98 -22.22 3.79
N HIS A 195 35.33 -21.87 4.91
CA HIS A 195 35.97 -21.67 6.21
C HIS A 195 35.77 -22.85 7.20
N GLY A 196 35.36 -24.03 6.70
CA GLY A 196 35.03 -25.19 7.53
C GLY A 196 33.68 -25.04 8.23
N GLU A 197 33.45 -25.74 9.34
CA GLU A 197 32.20 -25.70 10.10
C GLU A 197 32.40 -25.18 11.52
N ARG A 198 31.42 -24.43 12.03
CA ARG A 198 31.36 -24.01 13.43
C ARG A 198 29.93 -24.09 13.94
N ASP A 199 29.75 -24.47 15.21
CA ASP A 199 28.41 -24.48 15.80
C ASP A 199 27.88 -23.05 16.02
N TRP A 200 26.55 -22.92 15.95
CA TRP A 200 25.86 -21.65 16.17
C TRP A 200 25.80 -21.27 17.65
N VAL A 201 25.51 -19.99 17.91
CA VAL A 201 25.26 -19.48 19.25
C VAL A 201 23.97 -20.08 19.79
N ARG A 202 24.03 -20.68 20.99
CA ARG A 202 22.89 -21.32 21.68
C ARG A 202 22.41 -20.43 22.81
N PHE A 203 21.09 -20.37 22.99
CA PHE A 203 20.49 -19.75 24.17
C PHE A 203 20.03 -20.79 25.17
N SER A 204 20.04 -20.42 26.44
CA SER A 204 19.55 -21.27 27.54
C SER A 204 18.55 -20.58 28.46
N SER A 205 18.12 -19.37 28.12
CA SER A 205 17.15 -18.60 28.90
C SER A 205 16.15 -17.88 28.02
N GLU A 206 14.93 -17.74 28.53
CA GLU A 206 13.85 -17.01 27.85
C GLU A 206 14.17 -15.52 27.71
N GLU A 207 14.86 -14.94 28.71
CA GLU A 207 15.30 -13.55 28.67
C GLU A 207 16.26 -13.27 27.50
N GLU A 208 17.26 -14.14 27.31
CA GLU A 208 18.20 -14.05 26.20
C GLU A 208 17.48 -14.18 24.83
N ALA A 209 16.56 -15.15 24.71
CA ALA A 209 15.78 -15.36 23.50
C ALA A 209 14.85 -14.19 23.16
N LYS A 210 14.27 -13.52 24.18
CA LYS A 210 13.41 -12.34 24.02
C LYS A 210 14.20 -11.07 23.72
N ASN A 211 15.39 -10.92 24.29
CA ASN A 211 16.19 -9.70 24.16
C ASN A 211 17.08 -9.71 22.91
N THR A 212 17.37 -10.89 22.35
CA THR A 212 18.18 -10.98 21.12
C THR A 212 17.31 -10.90 19.87
N THR A 213 17.53 -9.85 19.06
CA THR A 213 16.88 -9.69 17.75
C THR A 213 17.43 -10.72 16.75
N ALA A 214 16.54 -11.51 16.13
CA ALA A 214 16.90 -12.39 15.02
C ALA A 214 16.82 -11.65 13.67
N ALA A 215 15.75 -10.86 13.48
CA ALA A 215 15.50 -10.18 12.21
C ALA A 215 15.06 -8.72 12.39
N LEU A 216 15.47 -7.89 11.43
CA LEU A 216 14.99 -6.53 11.23
C LEU A 216 14.09 -6.53 9.99
N LEU A 217 12.77 -6.63 10.19
CA LEU A 217 11.83 -6.66 9.07
C LEU A 217 11.33 -5.25 8.76
N SER A 218 11.37 -4.85 7.49
CA SER A 218 10.93 -3.52 7.05
C SER A 218 9.41 -3.46 6.91
N THR A 219 8.81 -2.41 7.47
CA THR A 219 7.39 -2.13 7.26
C THR A 219 7.11 -1.62 5.85
N SER A 220 5.88 -1.81 5.35
CA SER A 220 5.49 -1.50 3.97
C SER A 220 5.53 -0.01 3.56
N GLY A 221 5.83 0.92 4.48
CA GLY A 221 5.99 2.34 4.17
C GLY A 221 4.72 3.07 3.66
N THR A 222 3.51 2.54 3.89
CA THR A 222 2.27 3.14 3.35
C THR A 222 1.97 4.54 3.92
N THR A 223 2.49 4.86 5.10
CA THR A 223 2.28 6.14 5.81
C THR A 223 3.55 6.98 5.97
N GLY A 224 4.68 6.56 5.39
CA GLY A 224 5.99 7.21 5.57
C GLY A 224 7.13 6.29 5.14
N LEU A 225 8.37 6.65 5.45
CA LEU A 225 9.51 5.76 5.15
C LEU A 225 9.40 4.43 5.90
N PRO A 226 9.79 3.29 5.29
CA PRO A 226 9.88 2.01 5.96
C PRO A 226 10.67 2.09 7.26
N LYS A 227 10.16 1.41 8.30
CA LYS A 227 10.79 1.29 9.61
C LYS A 227 11.25 -0.15 9.82
N ALA A 228 12.38 -0.36 10.49
CA ALA A 228 12.91 -1.67 10.80
C ALA A 228 12.35 -2.18 12.15
N ALA A 229 11.38 -3.10 12.10
CA ALA A 229 10.83 -3.76 13.29
C ALA A 229 11.81 -4.84 13.79
N MET A 230 12.14 -4.81 15.08
CA MET A 230 13.05 -5.77 15.71
C MET A 230 12.27 -7.00 16.18
N ILE A 231 12.46 -8.14 15.51
CA ILE A 231 11.81 -9.40 15.82
C ILE A 231 12.81 -10.31 16.53
N SER A 232 12.45 -10.79 17.72
CA SER A 232 13.32 -11.62 18.57
C SER A 232 13.38 -13.07 18.11
N HIS A 233 14.40 -13.82 18.54
CA HIS A 233 14.42 -15.28 18.36
C HIS A 233 13.18 -15.92 19.00
N HIS A 234 12.84 -15.49 20.22
CA HIS A 234 11.65 -15.95 20.94
C HIS A 234 10.37 -15.77 20.13
N SER A 235 10.16 -14.61 19.52
CA SER A 235 8.95 -14.33 18.73
C SER A 235 8.77 -15.32 17.57
N PHE A 236 9.84 -15.67 16.86
CA PHE A 236 9.77 -16.66 15.77
C PHE A 236 9.54 -18.08 16.28
N VAL A 237 10.20 -18.49 17.36
CA VAL A 237 9.98 -19.82 17.96
C VAL A 237 8.54 -19.95 18.44
N MET A 238 8.01 -18.94 19.14
CA MET A 238 6.63 -18.92 19.59
C MET A 238 5.64 -18.94 18.41
N GLN A 239 5.92 -18.20 17.32
CA GLN A 239 5.08 -18.27 16.13
C GLN A 239 5.04 -19.68 15.53
N SER A 240 6.18 -20.37 15.47
CA SER A 240 6.22 -21.77 15.04
C SER A 240 5.31 -22.64 15.88
N ILE A 241 5.43 -22.56 17.21
CA ILE A 241 4.64 -23.37 18.15
C ILE A 241 3.15 -23.06 18.01
N MET A 242 2.79 -21.79 17.82
CA MET A 242 1.38 -21.37 17.68
C MET A 242 0.73 -21.80 16.38
N LEU A 243 1.52 -22.04 15.34
CA LEU A 243 1.05 -22.51 14.03
C LEU A 243 1.02 -24.03 13.93
N GLU A 244 1.71 -24.74 14.83
CA GLU A 244 1.60 -26.19 14.97
C GLU A 244 0.21 -26.57 15.49
N ASP A 245 -0.62 -27.19 14.64
CA ASP A 245 -1.97 -27.63 15.00
C ASP A 245 -2.01 -29.01 15.68
N GLY A 246 -0.87 -29.72 15.68
CA GLY A 246 -0.68 -31.04 16.30
C GLY A 246 -1.53 -32.16 15.69
N LYS A 247 -2.17 -31.93 14.54
CA LYS A 247 -3.10 -32.86 13.91
C LYS A 247 -2.55 -33.38 12.60
N GLU A 248 -2.78 -34.66 12.38
CA GLU A 248 -2.44 -35.28 11.10
C GLU A 248 -3.39 -34.79 10.00
N LYS A 249 -2.79 -34.38 8.88
CA LYS A 249 -3.53 -33.98 7.68
C LYS A 249 -3.82 -35.22 6.84
N PRO A 250 -5.00 -35.32 6.20
CA PRO A 250 -5.40 -36.50 5.41
C PRO A 250 -4.76 -36.53 4.01
N TYR A 251 -3.65 -35.81 3.82
CA TYR A 251 -2.90 -35.74 2.57
C TYR A 251 -1.42 -35.51 2.87
N LYS A 252 -0.55 -35.94 1.95
CA LYS A 252 0.87 -35.64 2.03
C LYS A 252 1.10 -34.16 1.78
N VAL A 253 1.81 -33.50 2.69
CA VAL A 253 2.09 -32.06 2.56
C VAL A 253 3.26 -31.83 1.59
N SER A 254 3.04 -30.94 0.62
CA SER A 254 4.04 -30.38 -0.28
C SER A 254 3.72 -28.90 -0.53
N ARG A 255 4.72 -28.02 -0.43
CA ARG A 255 4.52 -26.56 -0.46
C ARG A 255 5.17 -25.89 -1.65
N LEU A 256 4.54 -24.85 -2.19
CA LEU A 256 5.15 -23.93 -3.14
C LEU A 256 5.22 -22.53 -2.53
N ILE A 257 6.42 -21.97 -2.42
CA ILE A 257 6.64 -20.58 -1.98
C ILE A 257 6.98 -19.76 -3.20
N SER A 258 6.07 -18.88 -3.60
CA SER A 258 6.27 -17.89 -4.69
C SER A 258 6.26 -16.44 -4.19
N LEU A 259 5.88 -16.24 -2.93
CA LEU A 259 5.90 -14.93 -2.27
C LEU A 259 7.30 -14.61 -1.75
N PRO A 260 7.69 -13.33 -1.65
CA PRO A 260 9.04 -12.96 -1.24
C PRO A 260 9.40 -13.47 0.16
N GLU A 261 10.50 -14.20 0.28
CA GLU A 261 10.95 -14.82 1.54
C GLU A 261 11.27 -13.79 2.64
N PHE A 262 11.72 -12.59 2.27
CA PHE A 262 11.97 -11.50 3.22
C PHE A 262 10.70 -10.93 3.88
N HIS A 263 9.51 -11.26 3.37
CA HIS A 263 8.26 -10.67 3.84
C HIS A 263 7.67 -11.48 5.01
N ALA A 264 7.21 -10.78 6.05
CA ALA A 264 6.72 -11.39 7.30
C ALA A 264 5.60 -12.44 7.11
N PHE A 265 4.81 -12.33 6.03
CA PHE A 265 3.78 -13.32 5.71
C PHE A 265 4.38 -14.67 5.28
N ALA A 266 5.36 -14.66 4.36
CA ALA A 266 5.98 -15.89 3.88
C ALA A 266 6.99 -16.47 4.88
N PHE A 267 7.55 -15.63 5.76
CA PHE A 267 8.62 -15.97 6.69
C PHE A 267 8.45 -17.31 7.46
N PRO A 268 7.34 -17.56 8.18
CA PRO A 268 7.18 -18.83 8.90
C PRO A 268 7.12 -20.05 7.96
N LEU A 269 6.52 -19.88 6.77
CA LEU A 269 6.36 -20.94 5.77
C LEU A 269 7.64 -21.21 4.96
N ALA A 270 8.50 -20.20 4.80
CA ALA A 270 9.73 -20.28 4.02
C ALA A 270 10.95 -20.67 4.87
N HIS A 271 11.07 -20.13 6.09
CA HIS A 271 12.30 -20.28 6.87
C HIS A 271 12.21 -21.28 8.03
N ILE A 272 11.02 -21.49 8.59
CA ILE A 272 10.84 -22.25 9.83
C ILE A 272 10.22 -23.61 9.53
N ALA A 273 8.98 -23.62 9.02
CA ALA A 273 8.18 -24.82 8.82
C ALA A 273 8.86 -25.91 7.96
N PRO A 274 9.58 -25.61 6.85
CA PRO A 274 10.11 -26.67 5.98
C PRO A 274 11.08 -27.61 6.69
N LEU A 275 12.04 -27.05 7.44
CA LEU A 275 13.02 -27.83 8.20
C LEU A 275 12.47 -28.32 9.53
N ARG A 276 11.53 -27.60 10.15
CA ARG A 276 10.94 -28.06 11.41
C ARG A 276 10.05 -29.29 11.21
N GLU A 277 9.30 -29.31 10.10
CA GLU A 277 8.32 -30.35 9.78
C GLU A 277 8.85 -31.42 8.83
N GLY A 278 9.99 -31.19 8.17
CA GLY A 278 10.52 -32.12 7.16
C GLY A 278 9.71 -32.13 5.86
N VAL A 279 9.04 -31.03 5.53
CA VAL A 279 8.09 -30.94 4.43
C VAL A 279 8.77 -30.45 3.16
N PRO A 280 8.65 -31.19 2.03
CA PRO A 280 9.11 -30.71 0.73
C PRO A 280 8.50 -29.36 0.37
N THR A 281 9.37 -28.38 0.14
CA THR A 281 9.03 -26.98 -0.11
C THR A 281 9.78 -26.49 -1.34
N TYR A 282 9.02 -26.22 -2.39
CA TYR A 282 9.50 -25.74 -3.67
C TYR A 282 9.60 -24.22 -3.62
N ILE A 283 10.79 -23.69 -3.91
CA ILE A 283 11.05 -22.24 -3.86
C ILE A 283 11.02 -21.69 -5.27
N MET A 284 9.93 -21.00 -5.62
CA MET A 284 9.82 -20.29 -6.88
C MET A 284 10.46 -18.91 -6.75
N ARG A 285 11.43 -18.64 -7.63
CA ARG A 285 12.22 -17.40 -7.62
C ARG A 285 11.37 -16.12 -7.62
N ARG A 286 10.33 -16.10 -8.46
CA ARG A 286 9.35 -15.01 -8.58
C ARG A 286 8.04 -15.59 -9.10
N PHE A 287 6.92 -15.00 -8.70
CA PHE A 287 5.62 -15.42 -9.24
C PHE A 287 5.53 -15.12 -10.74
N GLU A 288 5.17 -16.14 -11.51
CA GLU A 288 4.86 -16.04 -12.94
C GLU A 288 3.75 -17.06 -13.20
N GLN A 289 2.58 -16.60 -13.63
CA GLN A 289 1.32 -17.33 -13.48
C GLN A 289 1.33 -18.71 -14.16
N GLN A 290 1.80 -18.77 -15.41
CA GLN A 290 1.81 -20.01 -16.18
C GLN A 290 2.78 -21.02 -15.56
N ARG A 291 3.97 -20.54 -15.18
CA ARG A 291 4.95 -21.39 -14.51
C ARG A 291 4.47 -21.87 -13.15
N TYR A 292 3.84 -21.00 -12.35
CA TYR A 292 3.27 -21.33 -11.06
C TYR A 292 2.24 -22.47 -11.16
N LEU A 293 1.29 -22.36 -12.10
CA LEU A 293 0.30 -23.41 -12.37
C LEU A 293 0.97 -24.72 -12.81
N SER A 294 1.98 -24.65 -13.69
CA SER A 294 2.72 -25.83 -14.15
C SER A 294 3.44 -26.55 -13.01
N ILE A 295 4.04 -25.80 -12.07
CA ILE A 295 4.74 -26.34 -10.90
C ILE A 295 3.75 -27.01 -9.95
N ILE A 296 2.60 -26.39 -9.68
CA ILE A 296 1.56 -27.00 -8.83
C ILE A 296 1.16 -28.35 -9.39
N HIS A 297 0.84 -28.39 -10.69
CA HIS A 297 0.39 -29.60 -11.35
C HIS A 297 1.49 -30.67 -11.41
N GLN A 298 2.70 -30.30 -11.84
CA GLN A 298 3.82 -31.21 -12.03
C GLN A 298 4.29 -31.87 -10.72
N TYR A 299 4.30 -31.11 -9.62
CA TYR A 299 4.83 -31.56 -8.33
C TYR A 299 3.74 -31.89 -7.31
N GLU A 300 2.48 -31.94 -7.75
CA GLU A 300 1.30 -32.21 -6.92
C GLU A 300 1.31 -31.37 -5.63
N ILE A 301 1.58 -30.07 -5.76
CA ILE A 301 1.67 -29.17 -4.61
C ILE A 301 0.32 -29.15 -3.90
N THR A 302 0.33 -29.29 -2.57
CA THR A 302 -0.89 -29.34 -1.76
C THR A 302 -1.16 -28.06 -1.00
N GLU A 303 -0.12 -27.30 -0.66
CA GLU A 303 -0.28 -26.06 0.11
C GLU A 303 0.53 -24.91 -0.48
N THR A 304 -0.03 -23.69 -0.44
CA THR A 304 0.66 -22.51 -0.98
C THR A 304 0.12 -21.22 -0.35
N PRO A 305 0.98 -20.26 0.05
CA PRO A 305 0.54 -18.92 0.43
C PRO A 305 0.36 -18.03 -0.81
N LEU A 306 -0.72 -17.26 -0.82
CA LEU A 306 -1.08 -16.30 -1.86
C LEU A 306 -1.40 -14.92 -1.27
N VAL A 307 -1.38 -13.91 -2.13
CA VAL A 307 -1.98 -12.60 -1.86
C VAL A 307 -3.20 -12.40 -2.76
N PRO A 308 -4.20 -11.58 -2.39
CA PRO A 308 -5.44 -11.43 -3.16
C PRO A 308 -5.24 -11.10 -4.63
N VAL A 309 -4.21 -10.30 -4.97
CA VAL A 309 -3.89 -9.97 -6.38
C VAL A 309 -3.54 -11.22 -7.19
N ILE A 310 -2.75 -12.15 -6.62
CA ILE A 310 -2.38 -13.40 -7.29
C ILE A 310 -3.59 -14.33 -7.35
N LEU A 311 -4.34 -14.46 -6.26
CA LEU A 311 -5.56 -15.26 -6.19
C LEU A 311 -6.57 -14.84 -7.28
N ASN A 312 -6.80 -13.54 -7.43
CA ASN A 312 -7.67 -12.99 -8.46
C ASN A 312 -7.14 -13.24 -9.89
N ALA A 313 -5.83 -13.15 -10.11
CA ALA A 313 -5.22 -13.45 -11.40
C ALA A 313 -5.42 -14.92 -11.80
N LEU A 314 -5.33 -15.83 -10.83
CA LEU A 314 -5.60 -17.26 -11.05
C LEU A 314 -7.09 -17.51 -11.37
N MET A 315 -8.02 -16.81 -10.73
CA MET A 315 -9.46 -16.94 -11.05
C MET A 315 -9.82 -16.46 -12.47
N LYS A 316 -9.06 -15.51 -13.03
CA LYS A 316 -9.26 -15.00 -14.39
C LYS A 316 -8.59 -15.89 -15.47
N GLY A 317 -7.97 -17.00 -15.08
CA GLY A 317 -7.30 -17.92 -15.99
C GLY A 317 -8.25 -18.73 -16.88
N GLU A 318 -7.67 -19.51 -17.80
CA GLU A 318 -8.41 -20.38 -18.72
C GLU A 318 -9.13 -21.52 -17.99
N ALA A 319 -10.05 -22.21 -18.69
CA ALA A 319 -10.82 -23.33 -18.13
C ALA A 319 -9.95 -24.46 -17.53
N THR A 320 -8.72 -24.62 -18.03
CA THR A 320 -7.72 -25.59 -17.56
C THR A 320 -7.17 -25.29 -16.15
N THR A 321 -7.39 -24.09 -15.63
CA THR A 321 -6.90 -23.67 -14.31
C THR A 321 -7.34 -24.62 -13.20
N ARG A 322 -8.57 -25.13 -13.25
CA ARG A 322 -9.09 -26.08 -12.26
C ARG A 322 -8.29 -27.39 -12.24
N GLU A 323 -7.92 -27.89 -13.40
CA GLU A 323 -7.13 -29.13 -13.54
C GLU A 323 -5.71 -28.94 -13.01
N LEU A 324 -5.12 -27.77 -13.28
CA LEU A 324 -3.77 -27.42 -12.82
C LEU A 324 -3.70 -27.20 -11.30
N LEU A 325 -4.81 -26.84 -10.65
CA LEU A 325 -4.90 -26.63 -9.20
C LEU A 325 -5.43 -27.83 -8.41
N ALA A 326 -5.70 -28.97 -9.08
CA ALA A 326 -6.41 -30.12 -8.49
C ALA A 326 -5.70 -30.79 -7.30
N SER A 327 -4.38 -30.59 -7.13
CA SER A 327 -3.61 -31.09 -5.99
C SER A 327 -3.71 -30.19 -4.75
N LEU A 328 -4.10 -28.92 -4.88
CA LEU A 328 -4.18 -28.01 -3.75
C LEU A 328 -5.25 -28.45 -2.74
N ARG A 329 -4.89 -28.30 -1.47
CA ARG A 329 -5.71 -28.64 -0.28
C ARG A 329 -5.78 -27.49 0.70
N LEU A 330 -4.77 -26.62 0.73
CA LEU A 330 -4.74 -25.45 1.61
C LEU A 330 -4.11 -24.26 0.93
N VAL A 331 -4.81 -23.13 0.97
CA VAL A 331 -4.31 -21.84 0.49
C VAL A 331 -4.45 -20.84 1.62
N TRP A 332 -3.32 -20.29 2.06
CA TRP A 332 -3.32 -19.12 2.95
C TRP A 332 -3.37 -17.87 2.11
N CYS A 333 -4.28 -16.95 2.41
CA CYS A 333 -4.35 -15.66 1.73
C CYS A 333 -4.15 -14.51 2.73
N ALA A 334 -3.24 -13.59 2.43
CA ALA A 334 -2.92 -12.48 3.33
C ALA A 334 -2.40 -11.25 2.60
N GLY A 335 -2.04 -10.22 3.38
CA GLY A 335 -1.35 -9.02 2.89
C GLY A 335 -2.28 -7.90 2.44
N SER A 336 -3.51 -8.20 2.05
CA SER A 336 -4.59 -7.24 1.85
C SER A 336 -5.94 -7.90 2.14
N PRO A 337 -7.03 -7.13 2.32
CA PRO A 337 -8.36 -7.70 2.47
C PRO A 337 -8.70 -8.64 1.31
N LEU A 338 -9.26 -9.81 1.64
CA LEU A 338 -9.91 -10.72 0.70
C LEU A 338 -11.39 -10.76 1.08
N ASP A 339 -12.25 -10.35 0.17
CA ASP A 339 -13.70 -10.39 0.42
C ASP A 339 -14.23 -11.84 0.35
N GLU A 340 -15.36 -12.06 1.01
CA GLU A 340 -16.05 -13.35 1.08
C GLU A 340 -16.30 -13.96 -0.30
N ARG A 341 -16.72 -13.15 -1.28
CA ARG A 341 -17.08 -13.66 -2.62
C ARG A 341 -15.86 -14.11 -3.39
N ALA A 342 -14.75 -13.36 -3.33
CA ALA A 342 -13.49 -13.78 -3.92
C ALA A 342 -12.94 -15.05 -3.27
N GLN A 343 -13.05 -15.17 -1.93
CA GLN A 343 -12.67 -16.38 -1.21
C GLN A 343 -13.49 -17.60 -1.65
N ASP A 344 -14.81 -17.47 -1.72
CA ASP A 344 -15.70 -18.56 -2.15
C ASP A 344 -15.52 -18.92 -3.63
N ALA A 345 -15.37 -17.91 -4.50
CA ALA A 345 -15.11 -18.13 -5.92
C ALA A 345 -13.81 -18.92 -6.15
N PHE A 346 -12.75 -18.59 -5.41
CA PHE A 346 -11.50 -19.33 -5.50
C PHE A 346 -11.62 -20.74 -4.92
N PHE A 347 -12.31 -20.90 -3.79
CA PHE A 347 -12.58 -22.23 -3.22
C PHE A 347 -13.27 -23.16 -4.23
N ARG A 348 -14.23 -22.66 -5.02
CA ARG A 348 -14.97 -23.45 -6.02
C ARG A 348 -14.13 -24.02 -7.16
N ILE A 349 -12.95 -23.45 -7.43
CA ILE A 349 -12.03 -23.94 -8.47
C ILE A 349 -10.93 -24.86 -7.93
N LEU A 350 -10.88 -25.09 -6.61
CA LEU A 350 -9.94 -26.01 -5.98
C LEU A 350 -10.51 -27.43 -5.85
N ALA A 351 -9.70 -28.35 -5.32
CA ALA A 351 -10.13 -29.71 -5.01
C ALA A 351 -11.26 -29.72 -3.97
N PRO A 352 -12.15 -30.74 -3.98
CA PRO A 352 -13.14 -30.92 -2.93
C PRO A 352 -12.49 -30.94 -1.54
N ALA A 353 -13.11 -30.25 -0.58
CA ALA A 353 -12.61 -30.06 0.79
C ALA A 353 -11.26 -29.32 0.91
N ALA A 354 -10.77 -28.68 -0.16
CA ALA A 354 -9.69 -27.71 -0.04
C ALA A 354 -10.12 -26.54 0.86
N ARG A 355 -9.14 -25.87 1.47
CA ARG A 355 -9.37 -24.76 2.39
C ARG A 355 -8.72 -23.50 1.84
N VAL A 356 -9.49 -22.44 1.73
CA VAL A 356 -8.96 -21.08 1.49
C VAL A 356 -9.13 -20.34 2.81
N VAL A 357 -8.03 -20.09 3.51
CA VAL A 357 -8.04 -19.47 4.83
C VAL A 357 -7.31 -18.14 4.77
N GLN A 358 -7.88 -17.13 5.40
CA GLN A 358 -7.21 -15.85 5.52
C GLN A 358 -6.20 -15.86 6.69
N VAL A 359 -5.22 -14.98 6.59
CA VAL A 359 -4.27 -14.69 7.67
C VAL A 359 -4.27 -13.18 7.86
N TRP A 360 -4.53 -12.73 9.09
CA TRP A 360 -4.24 -11.36 9.47
C TRP A 360 -3.00 -11.30 10.34
N GLY A 361 -2.18 -10.30 10.05
CA GLY A 361 -0.87 -10.14 10.63
C GLY A 361 -0.20 -8.88 10.10
N MET A 362 0.89 -8.51 10.75
CA MET A 362 1.68 -7.34 10.40
C MET A 362 3.15 -7.59 10.71
N THR A 363 4.04 -6.75 10.16
CA THR A 363 5.48 -6.91 10.37
C THR A 363 5.84 -6.86 11.87
N GLU A 364 5.09 -6.10 12.64
CA GLU A 364 5.29 -5.81 14.06
C GLU A 364 4.82 -6.93 15.00
N SER A 365 4.10 -7.94 14.52
CA SER A 365 3.61 -9.07 15.35
C SER A 365 3.59 -10.42 14.62
N GLY A 366 3.95 -10.47 13.33
CA GLY A 366 3.77 -11.65 12.51
C GLY A 366 2.30 -12.02 12.31
N TRP A 367 1.98 -13.31 12.26
CA TRP A 367 0.61 -13.81 12.11
C TRP A 367 -0.14 -13.67 13.45
N ILE A 368 -1.28 -12.99 13.45
CA ILE A 368 -2.11 -12.76 14.64
C ILE A 368 -3.29 -13.72 14.65
N THR A 369 -3.95 -13.88 13.50
CA THR A 369 -5.11 -14.76 13.32
C THR A 369 -4.98 -15.62 12.08
N THR A 370 -5.50 -16.84 12.14
CA THR A 370 -5.77 -17.71 10.99
C THR A 370 -6.70 -18.86 11.42
N PHE A 371 -6.87 -19.87 10.56
CA PHE A 371 -7.54 -21.13 10.87
C PHE A 371 -6.55 -22.30 10.86
N LEU A 372 -6.31 -22.87 12.03
CA LEU A 372 -5.54 -24.11 12.19
C LEU A 372 -6.35 -25.31 11.67
N TRP A 373 -5.69 -26.39 11.23
CA TRP A 373 -6.41 -27.57 10.75
C TRP A 373 -7.31 -28.16 11.86
N PRO A 374 -8.52 -28.66 11.55
CA PRO A 374 -9.20 -28.68 10.24
C PRO A 374 -10.17 -27.50 10.01
N ASP A 375 -10.10 -26.43 10.81
CA ASP A 375 -11.11 -25.37 10.82
C ASP A 375 -11.24 -24.70 9.45
N THR A 376 -12.45 -24.48 8.94
CA THR A 376 -12.67 -23.81 7.66
C THR A 376 -13.41 -22.49 7.85
N ASP A 377 -13.35 -21.64 6.82
CA ASP A 377 -14.10 -20.41 6.79
C ASP A 377 -14.53 -20.05 5.38
N HIS A 378 -15.73 -19.52 5.29
CA HIS A 378 -16.34 -19.02 4.06
C HIS A 378 -17.04 -17.69 4.30
N THR A 379 -16.83 -17.02 5.45
CA THR A 379 -17.52 -15.77 5.80
C THR A 379 -16.70 -14.53 5.49
N GLY A 380 -15.47 -14.69 4.96
CA GLY A 380 -14.55 -13.57 4.74
C GLY A 380 -13.83 -13.11 6.01
N SER A 381 -13.83 -13.92 7.08
CA SER A 381 -13.12 -13.58 8.31
C SER A 381 -11.60 -13.76 8.15
N VAL A 382 -10.83 -13.02 8.94
CA VAL A 382 -9.36 -13.14 8.95
C VAL A 382 -8.85 -14.24 9.90
N GLY A 383 -9.74 -15.04 10.47
CA GLY A 383 -9.39 -16.15 11.34
C GLY A 383 -9.73 -15.96 12.82
N LYS A 384 -9.26 -16.92 13.61
CA LYS A 384 -9.28 -16.90 15.07
C LYS A 384 -7.91 -16.47 15.58
N LEU A 385 -7.85 -15.87 16.77
CA LEU A 385 -6.57 -15.56 17.42
C LEU A 385 -5.74 -16.83 17.57
N LEU A 386 -4.44 -16.70 17.26
CA LEU A 386 -3.49 -17.75 17.56
C LEU A 386 -3.41 -17.99 19.07
N PRO A 387 -3.18 -19.24 19.51
CA PRO A 387 -3.03 -19.55 20.93
C PRO A 387 -1.97 -18.66 21.58
N GLY A 388 -2.25 -18.12 22.77
CA GLY A 388 -1.32 -17.24 23.49
C GLY A 388 -1.28 -15.78 23.00
N MET A 389 -2.06 -15.42 21.99
CA MET A 389 -2.35 -14.04 21.62
C MET A 389 -3.63 -13.55 22.31
N GLU A 390 -3.61 -12.29 22.73
CA GLU A 390 -4.74 -11.56 23.26
C GLU A 390 -5.12 -10.43 22.29
N ALA A 391 -6.41 -10.13 22.18
CA ALA A 391 -6.86 -8.92 21.49
C ALA A 391 -8.00 -8.25 22.26
N LYS A 392 -8.02 -6.91 22.20
CA LYS A 392 -9.13 -6.08 22.68
C LYS A 392 -9.52 -5.09 21.58
N LEU A 393 -10.80 -4.77 21.49
CA LEU A 393 -11.30 -3.75 20.58
C LEU A 393 -11.47 -2.45 21.36
N VAL A 394 -10.93 -1.35 20.84
CA VAL A 394 -10.91 -0.04 21.49
C VAL A 394 -11.64 0.97 20.63
N ALA A 395 -12.75 1.51 21.14
CA ALA A 395 -13.50 2.58 20.50
C ALA A 395 -12.74 3.92 20.55
N GLN A 396 -13.18 4.90 19.76
CA GLN A 396 -12.52 6.22 19.68
C GLN A 396 -12.45 6.99 21.01
N ASN A 397 -13.42 6.76 21.89
CA ASN A 397 -13.47 7.33 23.24
C ASN A 397 -12.56 6.59 24.24
N GLY A 398 -11.86 5.54 23.80
CA GLY A 398 -10.99 4.70 24.62
C GLY A 398 -11.68 3.55 25.36
N SER A 399 -13.00 3.38 25.22
CA SER A 399 -13.70 2.25 25.86
C SER A 399 -13.45 0.94 25.13
N ILE A 400 -13.43 -0.17 25.89
CA ILE A 400 -13.35 -1.52 25.32
C ILE A 400 -14.71 -1.90 24.73
N VAL A 401 -14.68 -2.50 23.55
CA VAL A 401 -15.82 -3.05 22.84
C VAL A 401 -15.81 -4.57 22.97
N ASP A 402 -16.87 -5.13 23.56
CA ASP A 402 -17.00 -6.57 23.79
C ASP A 402 -18.20 -7.19 23.04
N ARG A 403 -19.05 -6.36 22.41
CA ARG A 403 -20.18 -6.85 21.61
C ARG A 403 -19.70 -7.34 20.26
N ASP A 404 -20.27 -8.46 19.82
CA ASP A 404 -20.04 -8.95 18.48
C ASP A 404 -20.53 -7.92 17.43
N GLU A 405 -19.86 -7.89 16.28
CA GLU A 405 -20.12 -7.00 15.13
C GLU A 405 -19.85 -5.50 15.36
N GLU A 406 -19.53 -5.07 16.58
CA GLU A 406 -19.21 -3.67 16.86
C GLU A 406 -17.77 -3.32 16.43
N GLN A 407 -17.65 -2.33 15.55
CA GLN A 407 -16.38 -1.93 14.94
C GLN A 407 -15.55 -1.04 15.85
N ALA A 408 -14.28 -1.40 16.03
CA ALA A 408 -13.33 -0.62 16.82
C ALA A 408 -11.88 -0.93 16.40
N GLU A 409 -10.91 -0.15 16.90
CA GLU A 409 -9.50 -0.42 16.64
C GLU A 409 -9.06 -1.68 17.40
N ILE A 410 -8.43 -2.62 16.71
CA ILE A 410 -7.97 -3.85 17.34
C ILE A 410 -6.58 -3.65 17.94
N TYR A 411 -6.44 -3.87 19.24
CA TYR A 411 -5.16 -3.90 19.92
C TYR A 411 -4.81 -5.36 20.20
N VAL A 412 -3.53 -5.72 20.06
CA VAL A 412 -3.06 -7.09 20.28
C VAL A 412 -1.90 -7.14 21.24
N ARG A 413 -1.82 -8.21 22.03
CA ARG A 413 -0.71 -8.47 22.95
C ARG A 413 -0.35 -9.95 22.89
N GLY A 414 0.92 -10.26 23.02
CA GLY A 414 1.39 -11.63 23.05
C GLY A 414 2.87 -11.73 22.70
N PRO A 415 3.42 -12.95 22.68
CA PRO A 415 4.87 -13.17 22.52
C PRO A 415 5.41 -12.85 21.13
N LEU A 416 4.53 -12.62 20.16
CA LEU A 416 4.89 -12.33 18.78
C LEU A 416 5.17 -10.84 18.54
N VAL A 417 4.73 -9.96 19.44
CA VAL A 417 4.91 -8.51 19.34
C VAL A 417 6.41 -8.19 19.30
N MET A 418 6.79 -7.34 18.35
CA MET A 418 8.16 -6.85 18.16
C MET A 418 8.72 -6.19 19.42
N GLN A 419 10.04 -6.13 19.52
CA GLN A 419 10.72 -5.39 20.60
C GLN A 419 10.58 -3.87 20.43
N GLY A 420 10.31 -3.41 19.20
CA GLY A 420 10.19 -2.01 18.81
C GLY A 420 10.86 -1.73 17.46
N TYR A 421 10.84 -0.47 17.02
CA TYR A 421 11.56 -0.03 15.83
C TYR A 421 13.01 0.34 16.16
N LEU A 422 13.95 -0.16 15.36
CA LEU A 422 15.37 0.12 15.54
C LEU A 422 15.66 1.62 15.42
N GLY A 423 16.27 2.21 16.45
CA GLY A 423 16.65 3.61 16.47
C GLY A 423 15.48 4.60 16.46
N ASN A 424 14.24 4.16 16.70
CA ASN A 424 13.05 5.03 16.69
C ASN A 424 12.14 4.76 17.91
N PRO A 425 12.56 5.15 19.13
CA PRO A 425 11.83 4.88 20.36
C PRO A 425 10.49 5.63 20.44
N GLU A 426 10.35 6.78 19.78
CA GLU A 426 9.09 7.51 19.70
C GLU A 426 8.05 6.72 18.91
N ALA A 427 8.40 6.22 17.73
CA ALA A 427 7.50 5.37 16.96
C ALA A 427 7.16 4.07 17.71
N SER A 428 8.10 3.51 18.48
CA SER A 428 7.86 2.32 19.29
C SER A 428 6.81 2.58 20.37
N ARG A 429 6.96 3.66 21.17
CA ARG A 429 5.98 4.04 22.21
C ARG A 429 4.62 4.48 21.64
N GLY A 430 4.61 5.02 20.42
CA GLY A 430 3.36 5.33 19.73
C GLY A 430 2.57 4.08 19.32
N MET A 431 3.27 2.96 19.09
CA MET A 431 2.69 1.71 18.60
C MET A 431 2.41 0.71 19.73
N ILE A 432 3.29 0.65 20.75
CA ILE A 432 3.19 -0.26 21.89
C ILE A 432 2.99 0.58 23.14
N ASP A 433 1.88 0.36 23.84
CA ASP A 433 1.58 1.07 25.09
C ASP A 433 2.31 0.49 26.31
N ALA A 434 2.14 1.13 27.47
CA ALA A 434 2.80 0.72 28.72
C ALA A 434 2.34 -0.66 29.24
N GLU A 435 1.20 -1.17 28.77
CA GLU A 435 0.66 -2.49 29.08
C GLU A 435 1.05 -3.55 28.04
N CYS A 436 1.97 -3.20 27.13
CA CYS A 436 2.45 -4.02 26.02
C CYS A 436 1.38 -4.35 24.97
N TRP A 437 0.33 -3.55 24.84
CA TRP A 437 -0.59 -3.65 23.71
C TRP A 437 -0.01 -2.96 22.48
N LEU A 438 0.08 -3.72 21.39
CA LEU A 438 0.35 -3.22 20.05
C LEU A 438 -0.96 -2.67 19.46
N LYS A 439 -0.99 -1.36 19.21
CA LYS A 439 -2.08 -0.67 18.51
C LYS A 439 -1.94 -0.94 17.01
N THR A 440 -2.76 -1.83 16.47
CA THR A 440 -2.56 -2.30 15.09
C THR A 440 -2.83 -1.21 14.05
N GLY A 441 -3.66 -0.22 14.39
CA GLY A 441 -4.21 0.75 13.45
C GLY A 441 -5.23 0.14 12.48
N ASP A 442 -5.62 -1.11 12.67
CA ASP A 442 -6.66 -1.79 11.89
C ASP A 442 -8.00 -1.72 12.65
N ILE A 443 -9.04 -1.28 11.95
CA ILE A 443 -10.43 -1.27 12.42
C ILE A 443 -11.07 -2.60 12.04
N GLY A 444 -11.72 -3.23 13.00
CA GLY A 444 -12.41 -4.48 12.77
C GLY A 444 -13.42 -4.78 13.87
N TYR A 445 -14.02 -5.95 13.78
CA TYR A 445 -14.96 -6.47 14.76
C TYR A 445 -14.69 -7.95 15.01
N LYS A 446 -15.27 -8.46 16.10
CA LYS A 446 -15.30 -9.87 16.43
C LYS A 446 -16.72 -10.38 16.26
N ASP A 447 -16.88 -11.60 15.76
CA ASP A 447 -18.17 -12.29 15.74
C ASP A 447 -17.93 -13.81 15.85
N GLY A 448 -18.60 -14.47 16.79
CA GLY A 448 -18.50 -15.92 16.98
C GLY A 448 -17.07 -16.42 17.25
N GLY A 449 -16.20 -15.57 17.82
CA GLY A 449 -14.79 -15.87 18.06
C GLY A 449 -13.85 -15.70 16.85
N LYS A 450 -14.38 -15.26 15.71
CA LYS A 450 -13.62 -14.88 14.52
C LYS A 450 -13.41 -13.37 14.49
N TYR A 451 -12.38 -12.94 13.78
CA TYR A 451 -12.06 -11.54 13.58
C TYR A 451 -12.30 -11.14 12.13
N TYR A 452 -12.77 -9.92 11.93
CA TYR A 452 -13.03 -9.34 10.61
C TYR A 452 -12.37 -7.98 10.55
N ILE A 453 -11.61 -7.72 9.49
CA ILE A 453 -10.95 -6.43 9.27
C ILE A 453 -11.78 -5.62 8.29
N VAL A 454 -12.16 -4.42 8.72
CA VAL A 454 -12.94 -3.48 7.92
C VAL A 454 -12.00 -2.62 7.09
N ASP A 455 -11.04 -1.93 7.73
CA ASP A 455 -10.02 -1.14 7.05
C ASP A 455 -8.93 -0.69 8.03
N ARG A 456 -8.01 0.17 7.59
CA ARG A 456 -7.09 0.87 8.49
C ARG A 456 -7.67 2.18 8.99
N LEU A 457 -7.49 2.48 10.26
CA LEU A 457 -7.92 3.73 10.91
C LEU A 457 -7.41 4.98 10.15
N LYS A 458 -6.18 4.95 9.64
CA LYS A 458 -5.58 6.05 8.86
C LYS A 458 -6.05 6.12 7.40
N GLU A 459 -6.68 5.06 6.90
CA GLU A 459 -7.17 4.95 5.53
C GLU A 459 -8.67 5.19 5.41
N MET A 460 -9.43 5.07 6.52
CA MET A 460 -10.84 5.43 6.58
C MET A 460 -11.09 6.85 6.06
N ILE A 461 -12.04 6.97 5.14
CA ILE A 461 -12.46 8.24 4.54
C ILE A 461 -13.53 8.85 5.43
N LYS A 462 -13.33 10.10 5.86
CA LYS A 462 -14.26 10.80 6.76
C LYS A 462 -15.29 11.59 5.96
N VAL A 463 -16.43 10.96 5.66
CA VAL A 463 -17.51 11.57 4.87
C VAL A 463 -18.63 12.06 5.78
N ARG A 464 -18.71 13.37 6.03
CA ARG A 464 -19.77 14.04 6.80
C ARG A 464 -20.04 13.39 8.16
N GLY A 465 -18.97 13.06 8.88
CA GLY A 465 -19.01 12.37 10.18
C GLY A 465 -19.10 10.84 10.10
N TRP A 466 -19.34 10.26 8.92
CA TRP A 466 -19.28 8.81 8.70
C TRP A 466 -17.87 8.38 8.35
N GLN A 467 -17.51 7.16 8.75
CA GLN A 467 -16.29 6.51 8.30
C GLN A 467 -16.62 5.58 7.13
N VAL A 468 -15.99 5.81 5.99
CA VAL A 468 -16.16 5.01 4.78
C VAL A 468 -14.86 4.26 4.52
N SER A 469 -14.95 2.93 4.41
CA SER A 469 -13.81 2.06 4.13
C SER A 469 -13.44 2.11 2.64
N PRO A 470 -12.25 2.58 2.24
CA PRO A 470 -11.79 2.43 0.87
C PRO A 470 -11.85 0.97 0.38
N ALA A 471 -11.51 0.00 1.23
CA ALA A 471 -11.49 -1.41 0.86
C ALA A 471 -12.86 -1.93 0.46
N GLU A 472 -13.93 -1.54 1.17
CA GLU A 472 -15.32 -1.88 0.81
C GLU A 472 -15.68 -1.36 -0.60
N LEU A 473 -15.35 -0.10 -0.89
CA LEU A 473 -15.63 0.50 -2.19
C LEU A 473 -14.83 -0.19 -3.31
N GLN A 474 -13.58 -0.57 -3.03
CA GLN A 474 -12.75 -1.32 -3.96
C GLN A 474 -13.33 -2.71 -4.24
N ALA A 475 -13.76 -3.44 -3.22
CA ALA A 475 -14.37 -4.76 -3.37
C ALA A 475 -15.60 -4.69 -4.30
N VAL A 476 -16.47 -3.69 -4.11
CA VAL A 476 -17.62 -3.48 -5.00
C VAL A 476 -17.20 -3.15 -6.43
N LEU A 477 -16.20 -2.28 -6.63
CA LEU A 477 -15.66 -1.99 -7.97
C LEU A 477 -15.14 -3.27 -8.66
N MET A 478 -14.44 -4.13 -7.93
CA MET A 478 -13.87 -5.37 -8.46
C MET A 478 -14.93 -6.41 -8.88
N LEU A 479 -16.21 -6.24 -8.49
CA LEU A 479 -17.31 -7.07 -8.98
C LEU A 479 -17.73 -6.73 -10.42
N HIS A 480 -17.35 -5.57 -10.94
CA HIS A 480 -17.70 -5.18 -12.30
C HIS A 480 -16.83 -5.96 -13.31
N PRO A 481 -17.41 -6.67 -14.29
CA PRO A 481 -16.66 -7.55 -15.19
C PRO A 481 -15.59 -6.81 -16.02
N ASP A 482 -15.85 -5.54 -16.34
CA ASP A 482 -14.95 -4.67 -17.09
C ASP A 482 -13.84 -3.99 -16.26
N ILE A 483 -13.77 -4.25 -14.96
CA ILE A 483 -12.73 -3.68 -14.08
C ILE A 483 -11.63 -4.70 -13.83
N LEU A 484 -10.41 -4.35 -14.24
CA LEU A 484 -9.22 -5.17 -14.06
C LEU A 484 -8.62 -5.01 -12.66
N ASP A 485 -8.55 -3.78 -12.16
CA ASP A 485 -7.97 -3.39 -10.88
C ASP A 485 -8.54 -2.04 -10.41
N ALA A 486 -8.60 -1.80 -9.11
CA ALA A 486 -9.17 -0.56 -8.57
C ALA A 486 -8.52 -0.11 -7.25
N ALA A 487 -8.39 1.21 -7.10
CA ALA A 487 -7.96 1.86 -5.86
C ALA A 487 -8.90 3.00 -5.47
N VAL A 488 -9.25 3.08 -4.19
CA VAL A 488 -10.08 4.18 -3.66
C VAL A 488 -9.28 4.98 -2.64
N ILE A 489 -9.40 6.29 -2.65
CA ILE A 489 -8.80 7.17 -1.64
C ILE A 489 -9.80 8.23 -1.19
N GLY A 490 -9.62 8.72 0.03
CA GLY A 490 -10.26 9.94 0.49
C GLY A 490 -9.55 11.18 -0.06
N ILE A 491 -10.32 12.12 -0.59
CA ILE A 491 -9.88 13.48 -0.93
C ILE A 491 -10.78 14.49 -0.24
N LEU A 492 -10.33 15.73 -0.05
CA LEU A 492 -11.22 16.79 0.44
C LEU A 492 -12.36 17.01 -0.54
N HIS A 493 -13.57 17.16 -0.02
CA HIS A 493 -14.75 17.30 -0.86
C HIS A 493 -14.67 18.61 -1.65
N PRO A 494 -14.86 18.59 -2.99
CA PRO A 494 -14.59 19.75 -3.85
C PRO A 494 -15.37 21.03 -3.48
N LYS A 495 -16.53 20.87 -2.83
CA LYS A 495 -17.40 21.98 -2.40
C LYS A 495 -17.41 22.20 -0.88
N ASP A 496 -16.76 21.33 -0.12
CA ASP A 496 -16.76 21.36 1.34
C ASP A 496 -15.41 20.83 1.86
N GLU A 497 -14.47 21.72 2.08
CA GLU A 497 -13.11 21.35 2.51
C GLU A 497 -13.05 20.86 3.97
N THR A 498 -14.18 20.81 4.68
CA THR A 498 -14.26 20.28 6.06
C THR A 498 -14.53 18.78 6.12
N THR A 499 -14.90 18.15 5.00
CA THR A 499 -15.17 16.73 4.88
C THR A 499 -14.38 16.09 3.74
N GLU A 500 -14.13 14.79 3.84
CA GLU A 500 -13.60 14.01 2.74
C GLU A 500 -14.73 13.42 1.87
N THR A 501 -14.35 12.98 0.67
CA THR A 501 -15.18 12.19 -0.24
C THR A 501 -14.35 11.10 -0.93
N PRO A 502 -14.93 9.93 -1.23
CA PRO A 502 -14.24 8.88 -1.97
C PRO A 502 -13.97 9.24 -3.43
N ARG A 503 -12.74 8.99 -3.88
CA ARG A 503 -12.32 9.02 -5.29
C ARG A 503 -11.76 7.67 -5.70
N ALA A 504 -12.16 7.16 -6.86
CA ALA A 504 -11.66 5.90 -7.41
C ALA A 504 -10.66 6.13 -8.56
N TYR A 505 -9.65 5.27 -8.61
CA TYR A 505 -8.78 5.03 -9.75
C TYR A 505 -9.05 3.62 -10.26
N VAL A 506 -9.32 3.47 -11.55
CA VAL A 506 -9.82 2.22 -12.15
C VAL A 506 -8.98 1.85 -13.37
N VAL A 507 -8.53 0.60 -13.41
CA VAL A 507 -7.92 -0.01 -14.59
C VAL A 507 -9.00 -0.81 -15.29
N LYS A 508 -9.25 -0.50 -16.57
CA LYS A 508 -10.23 -1.22 -17.37
C LYS A 508 -9.65 -2.55 -17.85
N VAL A 509 -10.52 -3.52 -18.10
CA VAL A 509 -10.17 -4.67 -18.95
C VAL A 509 -9.82 -4.15 -20.37
N PRO A 510 -8.73 -4.61 -20.99
CA PRO A 510 -8.35 -4.17 -22.34
C PRO A 510 -9.51 -4.33 -23.34
N GLY A 511 -9.82 -3.26 -24.07
CA GLY A 511 -10.91 -3.23 -25.06
C GLY A 511 -12.30 -2.96 -24.48
N SER A 512 -12.42 -2.68 -23.18
CA SER A 512 -13.70 -2.32 -22.56
C SER A 512 -14.04 -0.83 -22.71
N ASP A 513 -15.31 -0.55 -23.01
CA ASP A 513 -15.87 0.79 -23.15
C ASP A 513 -16.49 1.34 -21.85
N VAL A 514 -16.38 0.63 -20.71
CA VAL A 514 -16.99 1.02 -19.43
C VAL A 514 -16.72 2.49 -19.06
N ASP A 515 -17.76 3.25 -18.74
CA ASP A 515 -17.65 4.68 -18.48
C ASP A 515 -17.92 5.07 -17.01
N LEU A 516 -17.92 6.38 -16.74
CA LEU A 516 -18.16 6.92 -15.40
C LEU A 516 -19.58 6.62 -14.90
N ALA A 517 -20.58 6.67 -15.79
CA ALA A 517 -21.97 6.44 -15.46
C ALA A 517 -22.19 4.96 -15.11
N ASP A 518 -21.60 4.05 -15.87
CA ASP A 518 -21.63 2.61 -15.60
C ASP A 518 -21.11 2.30 -14.19
N ILE A 519 -19.94 2.85 -13.84
CA ILE A 519 -19.32 2.64 -12.52
C ILE A 519 -20.20 3.21 -11.40
N LYS A 520 -20.72 4.43 -11.57
CA LYS A 520 -21.59 5.04 -10.55
C LYS A 520 -22.88 4.26 -10.35
N ASN A 521 -23.50 3.80 -11.44
CA ASN A 521 -24.71 2.98 -11.39
C ASN A 521 -24.43 1.65 -10.69
N HIS A 522 -23.34 0.96 -11.07
CA HIS A 522 -22.89 -0.27 -10.42
C HIS A 522 -22.71 -0.07 -8.92
N MET A 523 -21.95 0.96 -8.50
CA MET A 523 -21.71 1.25 -7.08
C MET A 523 -23.01 1.53 -6.31
N SER A 524 -23.96 2.25 -6.93
CA SER A 524 -25.24 2.61 -6.29
C SER A 524 -26.15 1.41 -6.01
N ASN A 525 -25.97 0.30 -6.71
CA ASN A 525 -26.74 -0.93 -6.49
C ASN A 525 -26.28 -1.69 -5.23
N TYR A 526 -25.07 -1.43 -4.74
CA TYR A 526 -24.48 -2.17 -3.60
C TYR A 526 -24.22 -1.30 -2.37
N LEU A 527 -24.05 0.02 -2.52
CA LEU A 527 -23.57 0.89 -1.46
C LEU A 527 -24.55 2.02 -1.12
N ALA A 528 -24.57 2.40 0.16
CA ALA A 528 -25.34 3.54 0.63
C ALA A 528 -24.85 4.87 0.01
N ARG A 529 -25.76 5.83 -0.17
CA ARG A 529 -25.49 7.10 -0.90
C ARG A 529 -24.30 7.89 -0.37
N TYR A 530 -24.04 7.89 0.94
CA TYR A 530 -22.89 8.62 1.50
C TYR A 530 -21.52 7.99 1.17
N LYS A 531 -21.50 6.77 0.60
CA LYS A 531 -20.30 6.08 0.12
C LYS A 531 -20.05 6.32 -1.38
N SER A 532 -20.83 7.19 -2.03
CA SER A 532 -20.68 7.47 -3.46
C SER A 532 -19.31 8.05 -3.79
N LEU A 533 -18.86 7.77 -5.01
CA LEU A 533 -17.59 8.27 -5.56
C LEU A 533 -17.70 9.74 -5.98
N ASP A 534 -18.11 10.63 -5.06
CA ASP A 534 -18.30 12.07 -5.36
C ASP A 534 -16.95 12.79 -5.58
N GLY A 535 -15.84 12.19 -5.15
CA GLY A 535 -14.49 12.59 -5.53
C GLY A 535 -14.11 12.25 -6.98
N GLY A 536 -14.98 11.54 -7.70
CA GLY A 536 -14.82 11.19 -9.10
C GLY A 536 -14.21 9.80 -9.32
N VAL A 537 -14.16 9.41 -10.60
CA VAL A 537 -13.49 8.18 -11.07
C VAL A 537 -12.47 8.57 -12.13
N VAL A 538 -11.25 8.06 -12.00
CA VAL A 538 -10.15 8.30 -12.95
C VAL A 538 -9.72 6.97 -13.53
N PHE A 539 -9.73 6.87 -14.86
CA PHE A 539 -9.19 5.70 -15.54
C PHE A 539 -7.68 5.80 -15.66
N VAL A 540 -6.98 4.72 -15.33
CA VAL A 540 -5.51 4.64 -15.33
C VAL A 540 -5.04 3.31 -15.91
N ASP A 541 -3.83 3.29 -16.45
CA ASP A 541 -3.26 2.06 -17.02
C ASP A 541 -2.88 1.04 -15.94
N SER A 542 -2.51 1.51 -14.74
CA SER A 542 -2.13 0.66 -13.61
C SER A 542 -2.34 1.33 -12.26
N ILE A 543 -2.56 0.51 -11.22
CA ILE A 543 -2.60 0.97 -9.83
C ILE A 543 -1.19 0.86 -9.22
N PRO A 544 -0.64 1.93 -8.62
CA PRO A 544 0.68 1.87 -7.98
C PRO A 544 0.62 0.96 -6.75
N LYS A 545 1.41 -0.11 -6.76
CA LYS A 545 1.49 -1.12 -5.69
C LYS A 545 2.94 -1.36 -5.30
N ASN A 546 3.18 -1.71 -4.04
CA ASN A 546 4.47 -2.26 -3.62
C ASN A 546 4.60 -3.72 -4.08
N PRO A 547 5.78 -4.35 -3.99
CA PRO A 547 5.93 -5.72 -4.51
C PRO A 547 5.24 -6.81 -3.67
N ALA A 548 4.71 -6.47 -2.49
CA ALA A 548 3.79 -7.33 -1.75
C ALA A 548 2.32 -7.19 -2.23
N GLY A 549 2.08 -6.43 -3.30
CA GLY A 549 0.75 -6.18 -3.88
C GLY A 549 -0.08 -5.09 -3.19
N LYS A 550 0.46 -4.42 -2.16
CA LYS A 550 -0.27 -3.38 -1.41
C LYS A 550 -0.29 -2.06 -2.16
N ILE A 551 -1.46 -1.41 -2.21
CA ILE A 551 -1.65 -0.13 -2.89
C ILE A 551 -0.86 0.99 -2.21
N LEU A 552 -0.12 1.76 -2.99
CA LEU A 552 0.63 2.93 -2.55
C LEU A 552 -0.29 4.17 -2.49
N ARG A 553 -1.23 4.19 -1.54
CA ARG A 553 -2.25 5.27 -1.45
C ARG A 553 -1.66 6.67 -1.31
N LYS A 554 -0.45 6.81 -0.74
CA LYS A 554 0.26 8.10 -0.68
C LYS A 554 0.52 8.67 -2.08
N VAL A 555 0.96 7.82 -3.01
CA VAL A 555 1.20 8.20 -4.42
C VAL A 555 -0.11 8.65 -5.06
N LEU A 556 -1.20 7.92 -4.81
CA LEU A 556 -2.53 8.27 -5.33
C LEU A 556 -3.09 9.57 -4.74
N LYS A 557 -2.84 9.83 -3.45
CA LYS A 557 -3.24 11.09 -2.79
C LYS A 557 -2.46 12.29 -3.35
N GLU A 558 -1.16 12.13 -3.59
CA GLU A 558 -0.35 13.18 -4.22
C GLU A 558 -0.82 13.43 -5.66
N ARG A 559 -1.02 12.36 -6.43
CA ARG A 559 -1.59 12.43 -7.79
C ARG A 559 -2.93 13.16 -7.79
N ALA A 560 -3.84 12.81 -6.88
CA ALA A 560 -5.14 13.47 -6.77
C ALA A 560 -5.01 14.97 -6.47
N ARG A 561 -4.04 15.34 -5.63
CA ARG A 561 -3.75 16.74 -5.30
C ARG A 561 -3.31 17.51 -6.55
N SER A 562 -2.37 16.97 -7.32
CA SER A 562 -1.90 17.58 -8.58
C SER A 562 -3.01 17.68 -9.62
N GLU A 563 -3.83 16.64 -9.77
CA GLU A 563 -4.98 16.62 -10.70
C GLU A 563 -6.03 17.67 -10.33
N LEU A 564 -6.38 17.79 -9.04
CA LEU A 564 -7.35 18.79 -8.57
C LEU A 564 -6.82 20.23 -8.70
N GLN A 565 -5.52 20.46 -8.48
CA GLN A 565 -4.90 21.77 -8.70
C GLN A 565 -4.92 22.16 -10.18
N SER A 566 -4.65 21.21 -11.08
CA SER A 566 -4.70 21.42 -12.52
C SER A 566 -6.13 21.73 -12.99
N ALA A 567 -7.12 21.00 -12.47
CA ALA A 567 -8.53 21.23 -12.76
C ALA A 567 -9.03 22.60 -12.27
N ARG A 568 -8.63 23.03 -11.06
CA ARG A 568 -8.95 24.37 -10.51
C ARG A 568 -8.36 25.49 -11.36
N SER A 569 -7.12 25.32 -11.85
CA SER A 569 -6.45 26.31 -12.69
C SER A 569 -7.16 26.46 -14.05
N THR A 570 -7.54 25.33 -14.65
CA THR A 570 -8.29 25.30 -15.92
C THR A 570 -9.70 25.91 -15.77
N SER A 571 -10.40 25.65 -14.65
CA SER A 571 -11.73 26.22 -14.42
C SER A 571 -11.68 27.74 -14.19
N LYS A 572 -10.66 28.24 -13.49
CA LYS A 572 -10.43 29.69 -13.35
C LYS A 572 -10.21 30.32 -14.70
N LEU A 573 -9.36 29.74 -15.54
CA LEU A 573 -9.13 30.22 -16.91
C LEU A 573 -10.44 30.26 -17.71
N ALA A 574 -11.22 29.17 -17.69
CA ALA A 574 -12.50 29.10 -18.40
C ALA A 574 -13.53 30.12 -17.87
N GLN A 575 -13.51 30.42 -16.57
CA GLN A 575 -14.37 31.44 -15.97
C GLN A 575 -13.94 32.85 -16.37
N SER A 576 -12.62 33.14 -16.36
CA SER A 576 -12.07 34.38 -16.90
C SER A 576 -12.41 34.57 -18.37
N TRP A 577 -12.31 33.52 -19.19
CA TRP A 577 -12.70 33.56 -20.60
C TRP A 577 -14.21 33.81 -20.80
N LYS A 578 -15.08 33.23 -19.97
CA LYS A 578 -16.52 33.53 -20.01
C LYS A 578 -16.84 34.98 -19.63
N LEU A 579 -16.16 35.50 -18.61
CA LEU A 579 -16.29 36.90 -18.20
C LEU A 579 -15.79 37.83 -19.32
N PHE A 580 -14.66 37.51 -19.94
CA PHE A 580 -14.13 38.23 -21.09
C PHE A 580 -15.12 38.27 -22.25
N ILE A 581 -15.69 37.12 -22.66
CA ILE A 581 -16.71 37.05 -23.73
C ILE A 581 -17.91 37.94 -23.38
N LYS A 582 -18.42 37.84 -22.15
CA LYS A 582 -19.58 38.64 -21.73
C LYS A 582 -19.27 40.15 -21.68
N ALA A 583 -18.07 40.53 -21.25
CA ALA A 583 -17.62 41.92 -21.29
C ALA A 583 -17.53 42.44 -22.73
N THR A 584 -17.00 41.61 -23.66
CA THR A 584 -16.95 41.99 -25.08
C THR A 584 -18.33 42.12 -25.73
N GLU A 585 -19.30 41.27 -25.36
CA GLU A 585 -20.69 41.39 -25.82
C GLU A 585 -21.35 42.69 -25.32
N LEU A 586 -21.16 43.04 -24.05
CA LEU A 586 -21.70 44.28 -23.46
C LEU A 586 -21.08 45.53 -24.09
N LEU A 587 -19.77 45.53 -24.33
CA LEU A 587 -19.08 46.63 -25.04
C LEU A 587 -19.58 46.77 -26.47
N TYR A 588 -19.82 45.67 -27.18
CA TYR A 588 -20.38 45.68 -28.53
C TYR A 588 -21.82 46.23 -28.56
N GLU A 589 -22.68 45.81 -27.65
CA GLU A 589 -24.05 46.35 -27.49
C GLU A 589 -24.02 47.86 -27.18
N HIS A 590 -23.12 48.30 -26.31
CA HIS A 590 -22.99 49.73 -25.98
C HIS A 590 -22.49 50.57 -27.16
N TRP A 591 -21.48 50.09 -27.90
CA TRP A 591 -21.02 50.72 -29.14
C TRP A 591 -22.13 50.79 -30.19
N ARG A 592 -22.91 49.72 -30.34
CA ARG A 592 -24.07 49.67 -31.24
C ARG A 592 -25.13 50.70 -30.86
N ALA A 593 -25.42 50.87 -29.57
CA ALA A 593 -26.36 51.89 -29.09
C ALA A 593 -25.84 53.33 -29.35
N MET A 594 -24.55 53.58 -29.16
CA MET A 594 -23.93 54.88 -29.44
C MET A 594 -23.90 55.22 -30.93
N SER A 595 -23.65 54.24 -31.80
CA SER A 595 -23.60 54.42 -33.25
C SER A 595 -24.98 54.59 -33.90
N MET A 596 -26.07 54.22 -33.22
CA MET A 596 -27.44 54.53 -33.64
C MET A 596 -27.92 55.94 -33.22
N SER A 597 -27.05 56.76 -32.62
CA SER A 597 -27.39 58.07 -32.04
C SER A 597 -26.81 59.26 -32.82
N ILE A 598 -26.68 59.17 -34.15
CA ILE A 598 -26.29 60.32 -35.00
C ILE A 598 -27.52 60.79 -35.81
N PRO A 599 -28.14 61.95 -35.48
CA PRO A 599 -29.20 62.53 -36.29
C PRO A 599 -28.63 63.31 -37.48
N SER A 600 -29.27 63.18 -38.64
CA SER A 600 -29.04 64.02 -39.84
C SER A 600 -29.32 65.51 -39.54
N PRO A 601 -28.56 66.48 -40.11
CA PRO A 601 -28.76 67.88 -39.79
C PRO A 601 -29.99 68.45 -40.52
N ALA A 602 -30.93 69.03 -39.77
CA ALA A 602 -32.02 69.85 -40.29
C ALA A 602 -31.77 71.33 -39.99
N THR A 603 -31.98 72.15 -41.02
CA THR A 603 -31.70 73.58 -41.13
C THR A 603 -32.63 74.47 -40.29
N THR A 604 -32.02 75.58 -39.86
CA THR A 604 -32.45 76.75 -39.10
C THR A 604 -33.66 77.53 -39.62
N THR A 605 -34.48 78.09 -38.70
CA THR A 605 -35.02 79.47 -38.78
C THR A 605 -35.35 80.02 -37.38
N ASP A 606 -34.48 80.92 -36.93
CA ASP A 606 -34.67 82.28 -36.40
C ASP A 606 -35.85 82.73 -35.48
N SER A 607 -35.45 83.67 -34.62
CA SER A 607 -36.18 84.75 -33.94
C SER A 607 -36.79 84.56 -32.54
N GLY A 608 -36.19 85.25 -31.56
CA GLY A 608 -36.89 86.38 -30.91
C GLY A 608 -37.15 86.34 -29.41
N ASN A 609 -36.15 86.80 -28.63
CA ASN A 609 -36.21 87.70 -27.47
C ASN A 609 -37.03 87.39 -26.19
N ASN A 610 -36.30 87.44 -25.06
CA ASN A 610 -36.50 88.19 -23.79
C ASN A 610 -37.86 88.09 -23.05
N GLU A 611 -37.99 87.97 -21.73
CA GLU A 611 -37.09 88.31 -20.62
C GLU A 611 -37.66 87.81 -19.26
N THR A 612 -36.75 87.56 -18.31
CA THR A 612 -36.85 87.71 -16.83
C THR A 612 -37.74 86.79 -15.98
N GLY A 613 -37.13 86.19 -14.94
CA GLY A 613 -37.85 85.83 -13.71
C GLY A 613 -37.39 84.61 -12.89
N SER A 614 -36.21 84.70 -12.26
CA SER A 614 -35.78 84.05 -11.00
C SER A 614 -35.94 82.53 -10.73
N SER A 615 -34.81 82.00 -10.24
CA SER A 615 -34.56 80.89 -9.31
C SER A 615 -34.31 79.45 -9.85
N ASN A 616 -33.01 79.12 -9.80
CA ASN A 616 -32.37 77.86 -9.41
C ASN A 616 -32.79 76.55 -10.11
N LEU A 617 -31.96 76.05 -11.02
CA LEU A 617 -31.26 74.76 -10.92
C LEU A 617 -30.43 74.46 -12.19
N ALA A 618 -29.38 73.66 -12.00
CA ALA A 618 -28.68 72.80 -12.98
C ALA A 618 -27.58 73.39 -13.89
N SER A 619 -26.33 72.99 -13.60
CA SER A 619 -25.29 72.55 -14.56
C SER A 619 -24.02 72.11 -13.77
N PRO A 620 -23.04 71.39 -14.36
CA PRO A 620 -23.18 70.17 -15.17
C PRO A 620 -22.09 69.12 -14.80
N THR A 621 -22.43 67.85 -14.52
CA THR A 621 -21.41 66.79 -14.36
C THR A 621 -21.95 65.40 -14.69
N THR A 622 -21.95 65.04 -15.97
CA THR A 622 -22.15 63.64 -16.42
C THR A 622 -21.00 63.21 -17.32
N ALA A 623 -19.84 63.00 -16.71
CA ALA A 623 -18.72 62.25 -17.29
C ALA A 623 -17.95 61.43 -16.23
N SER A 624 -18.45 61.34 -15.00
CA SER A 624 -17.73 60.77 -13.85
C SER A 624 -18.43 59.58 -13.17
N SER A 625 -19.60 59.13 -13.64
CA SER A 625 -20.41 58.12 -12.94
C SER A 625 -20.47 56.76 -13.63
N VAL A 626 -19.55 56.44 -14.55
CA VAL A 626 -19.51 55.12 -15.23
C VAL A 626 -18.20 54.37 -14.94
N TYR A 627 -17.19 55.04 -14.38
CA TYR A 627 -15.95 54.39 -13.94
C TYR A 627 -16.06 53.70 -12.57
N SER A 628 -17.04 54.08 -11.73
CA SER A 628 -17.25 53.47 -10.40
C SER A 628 -17.94 52.10 -10.46
N ASP A 629 -18.71 51.83 -11.52
CA ASP A 629 -19.59 50.66 -11.57
C ASP A 629 -18.88 49.43 -12.15
N VAL A 630 -17.77 49.62 -12.88
CA VAL A 630 -16.95 48.51 -13.42
C VAL A 630 -15.87 48.06 -12.42
N GLU A 631 -15.35 48.97 -11.59
CA GLU A 631 -14.42 48.60 -10.50
C GLU A 631 -15.13 47.85 -9.35
N GLY A 632 -16.43 48.10 -9.13
CA GLY A 632 -17.23 47.44 -8.09
C GLY A 632 -17.58 45.97 -8.38
N GLU A 633 -17.56 45.52 -9.64
CA GLU A 633 -17.83 44.12 -10.01
C GLU A 633 -16.56 43.24 -10.09
N MET A 634 -15.36 43.83 -10.03
CA MET A 634 -14.09 43.10 -10.06
C MET A 634 -13.48 42.81 -8.68
N ASP A 635 -14.09 43.29 -7.59
CA ASP A 635 -13.61 43.05 -6.22
C ASP A 635 -14.23 41.78 -5.61
N CYS A 636 -13.63 40.62 -5.91
CA CYS A 636 -13.99 39.34 -5.30
C CYS A 636 -13.23 39.12 -3.98
N SER A 637 -13.73 39.69 -2.89
CA SER A 637 -13.44 39.23 -1.53
C SER A 637 -14.67 38.56 -0.89
N SER A 638 -14.53 37.26 -0.64
CA SER A 638 -15.33 36.37 0.21
C SER A 638 -16.68 36.88 0.76
N LYS A 639 -17.79 36.28 0.28
CA LYS A 639 -18.89 35.76 1.13
C LYS A 639 -19.88 34.94 0.32
N SER A 640 -19.88 33.64 0.60
CA SER A 640 -20.85 32.64 0.16
C SER A 640 -22.24 32.92 0.71
N HIS A 641 -23.30 32.86 -0.11
CA HIS A 641 -24.63 32.33 0.22
C HIS A 641 -25.32 31.97 -1.10
N ALA A 642 -25.48 30.67 -1.38
CA ALA A 642 -26.22 30.18 -2.55
C ALA A 642 -27.33 29.25 -2.09
N GLN A 643 -28.58 29.73 -2.19
CA GLN A 643 -29.76 28.89 -2.32
C GLN A 643 -29.82 28.38 -3.76
N SER A 644 -29.93 27.06 -3.93
CA SER A 644 -30.01 26.41 -5.23
C SER A 644 -31.45 25.99 -5.54
N ASP A 645 -32.03 26.57 -6.58
CA ASP A 645 -33.08 25.92 -7.36
C ASP A 645 -32.51 25.54 -8.73
N GLY A 646 -32.73 24.28 -9.09
CA GLY A 646 -32.02 23.58 -10.16
C GLY A 646 -32.53 23.84 -11.56
N ILE A 647 -31.62 23.76 -12.54
CA ILE A 647 -31.95 23.48 -13.94
C ILE A 647 -31.01 22.39 -14.46
N VAL A 648 -31.63 21.31 -14.95
CA VAL A 648 -31.03 20.12 -15.56
C VAL A 648 -30.63 20.44 -17.00
N LEU A 649 -29.39 20.11 -17.39
CA LEU A 649 -28.96 20.19 -18.79
C LEU A 649 -29.05 18.80 -19.45
N ASN A 650 -29.81 18.72 -20.54
CA ASN A 650 -30.02 17.51 -21.33
C ASN A 650 -29.09 17.53 -22.58
N PRO A 651 -28.27 16.50 -22.84
CA PRO A 651 -27.33 16.51 -23.95
C PRO A 651 -28.00 16.01 -25.24
N LYS A 652 -28.81 16.85 -25.90
CA LYS A 652 -29.32 16.58 -27.26
C LYS A 652 -29.29 17.74 -28.25
N ASP A 653 -28.79 18.92 -27.89
CA ASP A 653 -28.89 20.11 -28.77
C ASP A 653 -27.64 20.41 -29.63
N PHE A 654 -26.71 19.47 -29.78
CA PHE A 654 -25.59 19.63 -30.72
C PHE A 654 -25.76 18.74 -31.94
N GLY A 655 -26.37 19.31 -32.99
CA GLY A 655 -26.37 18.80 -34.36
C GLY A 655 -26.14 19.94 -35.38
N PRO A 656 -25.56 19.67 -36.57
CA PRO A 656 -24.74 20.65 -37.29
C PRO A 656 -25.40 21.26 -38.55
N ARG A 657 -24.92 22.48 -38.88
CA ARG A 657 -25.15 23.29 -40.13
C ARG A 657 -26.49 24.05 -40.15
N THR A 658 -26.57 25.34 -40.53
CA THR A 658 -25.88 26.00 -41.66
C THR A 658 -26.04 27.55 -41.65
N ARG A 659 -25.01 28.24 -42.19
CA ARG A 659 -25.01 29.47 -43.03
C ARG A 659 -25.05 30.89 -42.43
N MET A 660 -23.84 31.46 -42.37
CA MET A 660 -23.37 32.73 -42.99
C MET A 660 -24.33 33.94 -43.05
N LEU A 661 -23.98 34.96 -42.26
CA LEU A 661 -23.84 36.34 -42.72
C LEU A 661 -22.43 36.84 -42.31
N ALA A 662 -21.70 37.41 -43.27
CA ALA A 662 -20.30 37.89 -43.22
C ALA A 662 -20.21 39.40 -42.87
N PRO A 663 -19.04 40.07 -42.83
CA PRO A 663 -17.71 39.71 -42.32
C PRO A 663 -17.21 40.69 -41.23
N VAL A 664 -16.42 40.24 -40.26
CA VAL A 664 -15.57 41.12 -39.41
C VAL A 664 -14.10 40.83 -39.72
N ASP A 665 -13.74 40.98 -41.00
CA ASP A 665 -12.35 41.01 -41.46
C ASP A 665 -12.08 42.41 -42.00
N THR A 666 -11.69 43.35 -41.14
CA THR A 666 -10.84 44.51 -41.55
C THR A 666 -10.19 45.34 -40.43
N TRP A 667 -10.17 44.92 -39.15
CA TRP A 667 -9.53 45.73 -38.08
C TRP A 667 -8.57 44.98 -37.15
N LEU A 668 -8.03 43.84 -37.56
CA LEU A 668 -6.94 43.13 -36.86
C LEU A 668 -5.74 42.81 -37.78
N LEU A 669 -5.43 43.70 -38.71
CA LEU A 669 -4.11 43.73 -39.36
C LEU A 669 -3.19 44.61 -38.51
N GLY A 670 -2.32 44.01 -37.70
CA GLY A 670 -1.30 44.79 -36.98
C GLY A 670 -0.47 44.10 -35.90
N ILE A 671 -0.82 42.90 -35.43
CA ILE A 671 -0.01 42.20 -34.42
C ILE A 671 0.52 40.89 -35.00
N LYS A 672 1.77 40.92 -35.47
CA LYS A 672 2.58 39.73 -35.74
C LYS A 672 2.93 39.09 -34.40
N ILE A 673 2.48 37.85 -34.18
CA ILE A 673 2.97 36.98 -33.09
C ILE A 673 4.06 36.07 -33.70
N PRO A 674 5.35 36.23 -33.36
CA PRO A 674 6.37 35.23 -33.68
C PRO A 674 6.31 34.11 -32.62
N GLY A 675 6.29 32.87 -33.08
CA GLY A 675 6.29 31.69 -32.23
C GLY A 675 7.65 31.35 -31.63
N SER A 676 7.59 30.39 -30.70
CA SER A 676 8.65 29.62 -30.01
C SER A 676 9.34 30.26 -28.80
N PHE A 677 9.34 29.49 -27.72
CA PHE A 677 9.88 29.74 -26.37
C PHE A 677 11.41 29.69 -26.32
N ASP A 678 12.02 30.55 -25.49
CA ASP A 678 12.97 30.14 -24.44
C ASP A 678 13.19 31.29 -23.41
N PRO A 679 13.60 30.99 -22.15
CA PRO A 679 13.43 31.88 -21.01
C PRO A 679 14.66 32.75 -20.67
N LEU A 680 14.42 33.78 -19.83
CA LEU A 680 15.33 34.55 -18.94
C LEU A 680 15.55 36.03 -19.33
N PRO A 681 15.91 36.95 -18.40
CA PRO A 681 15.73 36.98 -16.94
C PRO A 681 14.99 38.27 -16.46
N ALA A 682 14.69 38.33 -15.17
CA ALA A 682 14.09 39.47 -14.50
C ALA A 682 14.96 40.75 -14.60
N THR A 683 14.38 41.84 -15.10
CA THR A 683 14.82 43.21 -14.79
C THR A 683 13.61 44.11 -14.63
N ASN A 684 13.47 44.66 -13.42
CA ASN A 684 12.69 45.85 -13.14
C ASN A 684 13.10 46.97 -14.09
N ASP A 685 12.18 47.49 -14.90
CA ASP A 685 12.10 48.93 -15.09
C ASP A 685 10.71 49.36 -15.55
N ARG A 686 10.06 50.12 -14.68
CA ARG A 686 8.90 50.94 -14.99
C ARG A 686 9.38 52.06 -15.91
N ASN A 687 8.85 52.12 -17.13
CA ASN A 687 8.43 53.35 -17.83
C ASN A 687 8.26 53.08 -19.33
N MET A 688 7.02 52.97 -19.79
CA MET A 688 6.67 53.39 -21.16
C MET A 688 5.50 54.36 -21.09
N ALA A 689 5.78 55.56 -21.59
CA ALA A 689 4.87 56.69 -21.68
C ALA A 689 3.71 56.36 -22.64
N LYS A 690 2.48 56.67 -22.22
CA LYS A 690 1.26 56.51 -23.02
C LYS A 690 1.29 57.46 -24.20
N ASP A 691 1.15 56.93 -25.42
CA ASP A 691 0.94 57.71 -26.64
C ASP A 691 -0.39 58.48 -26.56
N PRO A 692 -0.41 59.82 -26.68
CA PRO A 692 -1.61 60.62 -26.52
C PRO A 692 -2.65 60.47 -27.65
N ASP A 693 -2.31 59.88 -28.80
CA ASP A 693 -3.19 59.86 -29.99
C ASP A 693 -4.05 58.59 -30.18
N LEU A 694 -4.09 57.68 -29.19
CA LEU A 694 -5.00 56.53 -29.22
C LEU A 694 -6.42 56.92 -28.79
N THR A 695 -7.39 56.78 -29.71
CA THR A 695 -8.82 56.97 -29.43
C THR A 695 -9.28 56.07 -28.28
N ALA A 696 -10.20 56.57 -27.44
CA ALA A 696 -10.66 55.90 -26.21
C ALA A 696 -10.99 54.38 -26.34
N PRO A 697 -11.55 53.86 -27.45
CA PRO A 697 -11.83 52.43 -27.59
C PRO A 697 -10.57 51.54 -27.56
N THR A 698 -9.45 52.02 -28.11
CA THR A 698 -8.20 51.24 -28.19
C THR A 698 -7.53 51.11 -26.82
N ARG A 699 -7.62 52.15 -25.98
CA ARG A 699 -7.14 52.13 -24.60
C ARG A 699 -7.94 51.19 -23.70
N VAL A 700 -9.23 50.99 -23.98
CA VAL A 700 -10.06 50.02 -23.25
C VAL A 700 -9.67 48.59 -23.63
N LEU A 701 -9.40 48.31 -24.90
CA LEU A 701 -8.95 46.99 -25.34
C LEU A 701 -7.57 46.61 -24.80
N GLU A 702 -6.62 47.56 -24.74
CA GLU A 702 -5.31 47.34 -24.10
C GLU A 702 -5.45 47.09 -22.59
N ALA A 703 -6.25 47.90 -21.88
CA ALA A 703 -6.47 47.72 -20.44
C ALA A 703 -7.15 46.37 -20.11
N VAL A 704 -8.07 45.92 -20.98
CA VAL A 704 -8.71 44.60 -20.83
C VAL A 704 -7.72 43.47 -21.17
N TYR A 705 -6.85 43.64 -22.17
CA TYR A 705 -5.83 42.66 -22.52
C TYR A 705 -4.81 42.48 -21.38
N ASP A 706 -4.33 43.58 -20.79
CA ASP A 706 -3.38 43.56 -19.67
C ASP A 706 -4.00 42.95 -18.40
N CYS A 707 -5.29 43.19 -18.16
CA CYS A 707 -6.02 42.61 -17.02
C CYS A 707 -6.26 41.09 -17.17
N VAL A 708 -6.28 40.57 -18.41
CA VAL A 708 -6.43 39.13 -18.68
C VAL A 708 -5.08 38.38 -18.63
N GLN A 709 -3.96 39.07 -18.83
CA GLN A 709 -2.62 38.48 -18.77
C GLN A 709 -2.02 38.40 -17.35
N GLY A 710 -2.48 39.25 -16.42
CA GLY A 710 -2.11 39.19 -14.99
C GLY A 710 -2.93 38.17 -14.22
#